data_AF-A0A4W4GWT4-F1
#
_entry.id   AF-A0A4W4GWT4-F1
#
_cell.length_a   1.000
_cell.length_b   1.000
_cell.length_c   1.000
_cell.angle_alpha   90.00
_cell.angle_beta   90.00
_cell.angle_gamma   90.00
#
_symmetry.space_group_name_H-M   'P 1'
#
loop_
_entity.id
_entity.type
_entity.pdbx_description
1 polymer ?
#
loop_
_entity_poly.entity_id
_entity_poly.type
_entity_poly.pdbx_seq_one_letter_code
_entity_poly.pdbx_strand_id
1 'polypeptide(L)'
;MLCFLDDGTGMDPSEATHVIQFGKSSKRFPESTHIGQYGNGLKSGSMRIGKDFILFTKKDDKLTCLFLSRTFHEEEGLDEVIVPLPSWEVKTQQPLTQDPEKYAIETELIFKYSPFKSEEQLFQQFKKIEGPSGTLVIVYNLKLMDNREPELDVQTDHQDILMAGTPVEGVKPERRSFRAYAAVLYIDPRMRIFIQGHKVRTKRLSCCLYNPRMYKYTSTRFKTRAEQEVKKADHLAKLAEEKAREAESKARALELKLGDDLSKEARTALRKAQDSAGALRAEANRKQAIHASKQKALKEPKELNFIFGVNIERRDQDGMFIYNCSRLIKMYEKTGPQLEGGMACGGVVGVVDVPYLVLEPTHNKQDFADAKEYRHLLRAMGDYLAQYWKDIGIAQKGIVKFWDEFGYLSANWNAAPSNDIRFRRRRAMEIPVTIQCDKCLKWRTLPFQMDAVDKRYPDSWVCLMNPDGAQDRCDAPEQKQNLPIGILRKDTKTSEDKQKELSEKIRQQQEKLVALQKTTTVKSAADVKQVPLETATRSSQRTAARPRSPPLPAVVKKAVSQSPVTKAPPPKTTPPSRPSRTQPAPVLPAKAKTPPSPPPRSVKATTRATSTPPPSKAPARRSATQTHDDEEEEEETEEEEEEEEEEEEEESAEEEEPQPKKSKLAVEAKVNGEWFTGRVTAVETGKESVRWKVKFDYVPMNTPRDRWVFKGSDEVRLMRPASPESRSPDTNQGSARSVTPPTAAEPDTTQSGPSRETSEGLVTMMRYVWEYKEYFQQYEAGLQSLCNSYQTRAESRARAVEEKSSGAETKLRESEEKLRKLRTNIVALLQKVQEDIEISSDDELDAYIEDLVTKGE
;
A
#
# COMPACT_ATOMS: atom_id res chain seq x y z
N MET A 1 -18.75 -18.69 13.36
CA MET A 1 -18.30 -17.38 13.87
C MET A 1 -16.79 -17.31 13.71
N LEU A 2 -16.23 -16.12 13.53
CA LEU A 2 -14.79 -15.87 13.56
C LEU A 2 -14.50 -14.88 14.69
N CYS A 3 -13.58 -15.23 15.59
CA CYS A 3 -13.31 -14.48 16.82
C CYS A 3 -11.86 -13.95 16.82
N PHE A 4 -11.71 -12.68 17.18
CA PHE A 4 -10.42 -12.03 17.42
C PHE A 4 -10.38 -11.56 18.87
N LEU A 5 -9.41 -12.03 19.65
CA LEU A 5 -9.23 -11.69 21.07
C LEU A 5 -7.85 -11.07 21.26
N ASP A 6 -7.78 -9.92 21.94
CA ASP A 6 -6.53 -9.26 22.34
C ASP A 6 -6.50 -8.94 23.84
N ASP A 7 -5.28 -8.99 24.38
CA ASP A 7 -4.88 -8.55 25.73
C ASP A 7 -4.43 -7.08 25.73
N GLY A 8 -4.97 -6.27 24.82
CA GLY A 8 -4.62 -4.87 24.63
C GLY A 8 -5.21 -3.92 25.69
N THR A 9 -5.12 -2.61 25.41
CA THR A 9 -5.63 -1.56 26.31
C THR A 9 -7.15 -1.53 26.46
N GLY A 10 -7.88 -2.29 25.64
CA GLY A 10 -9.32 -2.14 25.48
C GLY A 10 -9.74 -0.74 25.04
N MET A 11 -11.02 -0.42 25.24
CA MET A 11 -11.63 0.89 25.02
C MET A 11 -12.65 1.20 26.13
N ASP A 12 -12.77 2.46 26.51
CA ASP A 12 -13.86 2.96 27.38
C ASP A 12 -15.11 3.32 26.54
N PRO A 13 -16.28 3.59 27.15
CA PRO A 13 -17.50 3.89 26.39
C PRO A 13 -17.40 5.08 25.41
N SER A 14 -16.55 6.07 25.69
CA SER A 14 -16.32 7.22 24.80
C SER A 14 -15.44 6.83 23.61
N GLU A 15 -14.38 6.05 23.86
CA GLU A 15 -13.57 5.45 22.80
C GLU A 15 -14.35 4.46 21.94
N ALA A 16 -15.22 3.65 22.54
CA ALA A 16 -16.13 2.75 21.83
C ALA A 16 -17.12 3.54 20.94
N THR A 17 -17.63 4.68 21.40
CA THR A 17 -18.45 5.58 20.58
C THR A 17 -17.67 6.15 19.37
N HIS A 18 -16.35 6.31 19.48
CA HIS A 18 -15.51 6.66 18.33
C HIS A 18 -15.34 5.51 17.32
N VAL A 19 -15.61 4.25 17.69
CA VAL A 19 -15.53 3.12 16.76
C VAL A 19 -16.58 3.26 15.65
N ILE A 20 -17.80 3.72 15.91
CA ILE A 20 -18.80 3.90 14.84
C ILE A 20 -18.51 5.11 13.92
N GLN A 21 -17.77 6.12 14.40
CA GLN A 21 -17.49 7.34 13.62
C GLN A 21 -16.55 7.02 12.44
N PHE A 22 -17.05 7.15 11.21
CA PHE A 22 -16.26 6.89 10.00
C PHE A 22 -15.22 7.99 9.74
N GLY A 23 -14.05 7.62 9.21
CA GLY A 23 -12.94 8.54 8.91
C GLY A 23 -12.18 9.11 10.12
N LYS A 24 -12.73 9.02 11.34
CA LYS A 24 -12.10 9.51 12.57
C LYS A 24 -11.07 8.51 13.11
N SER A 25 -9.88 8.99 13.46
CA SER A 25 -8.89 8.23 14.23
C SER A 25 -8.03 9.16 15.07
N SER A 26 -7.97 8.90 16.38
CA SER A 26 -6.99 9.55 17.28
C SER A 26 -5.55 9.20 16.94
N LYS A 27 -5.34 8.14 16.16
CA LYS A 27 -4.03 7.61 15.76
C LYS A 27 -3.46 8.29 14.50
N ARG A 28 -4.12 9.32 13.95
CA ARG A 28 -3.68 10.06 12.76
C ARG A 28 -2.98 11.37 13.14
N PHE A 29 -1.66 11.33 13.23
CA PHE A 29 -0.77 12.49 13.42
C PHE A 29 0.56 12.25 12.70
N PRO A 30 1.37 13.28 12.38
CA PRO A 30 2.51 13.15 11.44
C PRO A 30 3.59 12.15 11.87
N GLU A 31 3.84 12.02 13.16
CA GLU A 31 4.84 11.10 13.74
C GLU A 31 4.23 9.73 14.12
N SER A 32 3.04 9.40 13.62
CA SER A 32 2.31 8.20 14.08
C SER A 32 2.81 6.93 13.42
N THR A 33 3.54 6.13 14.20
CA THR A 33 3.88 4.73 13.90
C THR A 33 2.66 3.79 13.89
N HIS A 34 1.45 4.28 14.18
CA HIS A 34 0.25 3.47 14.15
C HIS A 34 -0.25 3.26 12.71
N ILE A 35 -0.38 1.98 12.34
CA ILE A 35 -1.06 1.53 11.11
C ILE A 35 -2.52 2.05 11.04
N GLY A 36 -3.16 2.42 12.16
CA GLY A 36 -4.59 2.69 12.30
C GLY A 36 -5.11 4.07 11.84
N GLN A 37 -4.60 4.66 10.74
CA GLN A 37 -4.85 6.08 10.44
C GLN A 37 -6.25 6.44 9.88
N TYR A 38 -6.90 5.58 9.08
CA TYR A 38 -8.11 5.96 8.31
C TYR A 38 -9.48 5.81 9.01
N GLY A 39 -9.53 5.35 10.26
CA GLY A 39 -10.80 5.21 11.00
C GLY A 39 -11.83 4.22 10.43
N ASN A 40 -11.48 3.43 9.40
CA ASN A 40 -12.42 2.55 8.70
C ASN A 40 -12.13 1.03 8.81
N GLY A 41 -10.92 0.63 9.18
CA GLY A 41 -10.44 -0.76 9.00
C GLY A 41 -11.29 -1.86 9.65
N LEU A 42 -11.86 -1.60 10.84
CA LEU A 42 -12.76 -2.57 11.50
C LEU A 42 -14.07 -2.75 10.72
N LYS A 43 -14.65 -1.68 10.20
CA LYS A 43 -15.94 -1.72 9.48
C LYS A 43 -15.81 -2.43 8.14
N SER A 44 -14.82 -2.01 7.34
CA SER A 44 -14.57 -2.63 6.03
C SER A 44 -14.12 -4.09 6.14
N GLY A 45 -13.30 -4.43 7.15
CA GLY A 45 -12.88 -5.81 7.42
C GLY A 45 -14.03 -6.72 7.87
N SER A 46 -14.74 -6.35 8.94
CA SER A 46 -15.85 -7.16 9.47
C SER A 46 -16.98 -7.35 8.46
N MET A 47 -17.41 -6.29 7.77
CA MET A 47 -18.50 -6.33 6.78
C MET A 47 -18.12 -7.03 5.46
N ARG A 48 -16.82 -7.27 5.22
CA ARG A 48 -16.33 -8.15 4.15
C ARG A 48 -16.36 -9.61 4.58
N ILE A 49 -16.01 -9.92 5.83
CA ILE A 49 -15.92 -11.29 6.35
C ILE A 49 -17.31 -11.89 6.66
N GLY A 50 -18.24 -11.08 7.20
CA GLY A 50 -19.59 -11.51 7.54
C GLY A 50 -20.64 -10.42 7.42
N LYS A 51 -21.90 -10.80 7.62
CA LYS A 51 -23.04 -9.88 7.60
C LYS A 51 -23.05 -8.98 8.85
N ASP A 52 -22.65 -9.53 9.99
CA ASP A 52 -22.82 -8.95 11.33
C ASP A 52 -21.55 -9.10 12.19
N PHE A 53 -21.31 -8.16 13.12
CA PHE A 53 -20.34 -8.35 14.21
C PHE A 53 -20.81 -7.79 15.55
N ILE A 54 -20.28 -8.36 16.63
CA ILE A 54 -20.43 -7.86 18.00
C ILE A 54 -19.05 -7.76 18.65
N LEU A 55 -18.80 -6.69 19.39
CA LEU A 55 -17.53 -6.36 20.02
C LEU A 55 -17.73 -6.18 21.52
N PHE A 56 -16.92 -6.88 22.30
CA PHE A 56 -16.83 -6.76 23.75
C PHE A 56 -15.47 -6.15 24.09
N THR A 57 -15.43 -5.16 24.97
CA THR A 57 -14.17 -4.53 25.39
C THR A 57 -14.21 -4.14 26.86
N LYS A 58 -13.03 -4.10 27.48
CA LYS A 58 -12.82 -3.89 28.91
C LYS A 58 -11.68 -2.91 29.12
N LYS A 59 -11.91 -1.86 29.91
CA LYS A 59 -10.92 -0.83 30.27
C LYS A 59 -11.40 -0.09 31.52
N ASP A 60 -10.49 0.29 32.42
CA ASP A 60 -10.75 1.14 33.60
C ASP A 60 -12.00 0.76 34.42
N ASP A 61 -12.09 -0.52 34.80
CA ASP A 61 -13.22 -1.15 35.52
C ASP A 61 -14.60 -1.07 34.80
N LYS A 62 -14.61 -0.78 33.50
CA LYS A 62 -15.82 -0.74 32.65
C LYS A 62 -15.81 -1.85 31.61
N LEU A 63 -17.00 -2.40 31.36
CA LEU A 63 -17.32 -3.31 30.27
C LEU A 63 -18.17 -2.56 29.25
N THR A 64 -17.85 -2.67 27.97
CA THR A 64 -18.62 -2.06 26.88
C THR A 64 -18.91 -3.08 25.80
N CYS A 65 -20.17 -3.17 25.37
CA CYS A 65 -20.57 -3.94 24.19
C CYS A 65 -20.90 -2.97 23.05
N LEU A 66 -20.52 -3.30 21.83
CA LEU A 66 -20.87 -2.56 20.61
C LEU A 66 -21.36 -3.57 19.57
N PHE A 67 -22.58 -3.37 19.06
CA PHE A 67 -23.23 -4.35 18.19
C PHE A 67 -23.61 -3.75 16.83
N LEU A 68 -22.96 -4.21 15.75
CA LEU A 68 -23.30 -3.82 14.37
C LEU A 68 -23.83 -5.04 13.61
N SER A 69 -25.15 -5.12 13.47
CA SER A 69 -25.83 -6.16 12.69
C SER A 69 -26.57 -5.57 11.51
N ARG A 70 -26.21 -5.97 10.28
CA ARG A 70 -27.04 -5.68 9.09
C ARG A 70 -28.31 -6.52 9.07
N THR A 71 -28.32 -7.70 9.70
CA THR A 71 -29.52 -8.53 9.85
C THR A 71 -30.64 -7.77 10.58
N PHE A 72 -30.33 -7.09 11.69
CA PHE A 72 -31.25 -6.16 12.35
C PHE A 72 -31.79 -5.07 11.41
N HIS A 73 -30.93 -4.42 10.63
CA HIS A 73 -31.35 -3.34 9.72
C HIS A 73 -32.21 -3.84 8.56
N GLU A 74 -31.87 -4.99 7.99
CA GLU A 74 -32.61 -5.60 6.87
C GLU A 74 -33.97 -6.17 7.31
N GLU A 75 -34.10 -6.68 8.54
CA GLU A 75 -35.36 -7.21 9.07
C GLU A 75 -36.33 -6.11 9.58
N GLU A 76 -35.81 -5.01 10.15
CA GLU A 76 -36.63 -3.87 10.62
C GLU A 76 -36.80 -2.76 9.56
N GLY A 77 -36.17 -2.89 8.39
CA GLY A 77 -36.30 -1.94 7.26
C GLY A 77 -35.59 -0.58 7.47
N LEU A 78 -34.42 -0.58 8.10
CA LEU A 78 -33.71 0.63 8.53
C LEU A 78 -32.64 1.10 7.54
N ASP A 79 -32.82 2.31 6.97
CA ASP A 79 -31.81 3.01 6.14
C ASP A 79 -30.69 3.66 6.98
N GLU A 80 -30.94 4.00 8.26
CA GLU A 80 -29.96 4.60 9.16
C GLU A 80 -29.14 3.55 9.93
N VAL A 81 -27.83 3.78 10.11
CA VAL A 81 -26.94 2.84 10.81
C VAL A 81 -27.03 2.99 12.33
N ILE A 82 -27.97 2.28 12.95
CA ILE A 82 -28.20 2.23 14.40
C ILE A 82 -27.28 1.17 15.03
N VAL A 83 -26.60 1.52 16.13
CA VAL A 83 -25.62 0.63 16.81
C VAL A 83 -25.86 0.64 18.32
N PRO A 84 -26.44 -0.43 18.90
CA PRO A 84 -26.50 -0.62 20.34
C PRO A 84 -25.10 -0.61 20.97
N LEU A 85 -24.93 0.23 22.00
CA LEU A 85 -23.67 0.47 22.70
C LEU A 85 -23.84 0.50 24.25
N PRO A 86 -24.41 -0.56 24.87
CA PRO A 86 -24.56 -0.63 26.33
C PRO A 86 -23.23 -0.85 27.05
N SER A 87 -23.15 -0.37 28.28
CA SER A 87 -21.95 -0.42 29.14
C SER A 87 -22.32 -0.82 30.58
N TRP A 88 -21.40 -1.46 31.29
CA TRP A 88 -21.58 -1.95 32.67
C TRP A 88 -20.31 -1.75 33.51
N GLU A 89 -20.44 -1.73 34.83
CA GLU A 89 -19.29 -1.80 35.75
C GLU A 89 -18.80 -3.26 35.92
N VAL A 90 -17.49 -3.49 35.86
CA VAL A 90 -16.86 -4.82 35.98
C VAL A 90 -17.23 -5.56 37.27
N LYS A 91 -17.39 -4.84 38.39
CA LYS A 91 -17.51 -5.43 39.74
C LYS A 91 -18.96 -5.74 40.13
N THR A 92 -19.87 -4.83 39.87
CA THR A 92 -21.29 -4.93 40.26
C THR A 92 -22.19 -5.46 39.14
N GLN A 93 -21.69 -5.48 37.90
CA GLN A 93 -22.45 -5.77 36.69
C GLN A 93 -23.69 -4.87 36.50
N GLN A 94 -23.71 -3.70 37.16
CA GLN A 94 -24.76 -2.71 36.97
C GLN A 94 -24.54 -1.89 35.69
N PRO A 95 -25.63 -1.47 34.99
CA PRO A 95 -25.53 -0.71 33.76
C PRO A 95 -25.05 0.73 34.00
N LEU A 96 -24.12 1.18 33.17
CA LEU A 96 -23.55 2.53 33.19
C LEU A 96 -24.31 3.45 32.21
N THR A 97 -25.62 3.60 32.44
CA THR A 97 -26.50 4.48 31.66
C THR A 97 -27.07 5.62 32.49
N GLN A 98 -27.43 6.73 31.84
CA GLN A 98 -28.31 7.77 32.38
C GLN A 98 -29.75 7.62 31.88
N ASP A 99 -29.97 6.73 30.91
CA ASP A 99 -31.22 6.48 30.21
C ASP A 99 -31.54 4.96 30.29
N PRO A 100 -32.46 4.54 31.19
CA PRO A 100 -32.83 3.14 31.34
C PRO A 100 -33.63 2.59 30.15
N GLU A 101 -34.42 3.42 29.47
CA GLU A 101 -35.26 2.99 28.35
C GLU A 101 -34.39 2.67 27.13
N LYS A 102 -33.44 3.55 26.80
CA LYS A 102 -32.41 3.28 25.78
C LYS A 102 -31.64 1.99 26.11
N TYR A 103 -31.20 1.80 27.35
CA TYR A 103 -30.45 0.61 27.74
C TYR A 103 -31.26 -0.69 27.59
N ALA A 104 -32.55 -0.66 27.92
CA ALA A 104 -33.45 -1.80 27.70
C ALA A 104 -33.57 -2.15 26.21
N ILE A 105 -33.79 -1.14 25.35
CA ILE A 105 -33.87 -1.33 23.89
C ILE A 105 -32.53 -1.84 23.33
N GLU A 106 -31.40 -1.27 23.76
CA GLU A 106 -30.07 -1.69 23.30
C GLU A 106 -29.74 -3.13 23.67
N THR A 107 -30.12 -3.58 24.86
CA THR A 107 -29.90 -4.97 25.30
C THR A 107 -30.91 -5.93 24.67
N GLU A 108 -32.18 -5.55 24.52
CA GLU A 108 -33.19 -6.34 23.80
C GLU A 108 -32.78 -6.57 22.34
N LEU A 109 -32.29 -5.56 21.63
CA LEU A 109 -31.78 -5.70 20.25
C LEU A 109 -30.59 -6.68 20.17
N ILE A 110 -29.70 -6.65 21.16
CA ILE A 110 -28.59 -7.62 21.25
C ILE A 110 -29.13 -9.04 21.50
N PHE A 111 -30.10 -9.23 22.38
CA PHE A 111 -30.67 -10.56 22.63
C PHE A 111 -31.52 -11.06 21.46
N LYS A 112 -32.29 -10.19 20.79
CA LYS A 112 -33.08 -10.52 19.59
C LYS A 112 -32.18 -10.95 18.44
N TYR A 113 -31.18 -10.15 18.07
CA TYR A 113 -30.42 -10.36 16.82
C TYR A 113 -29.02 -10.99 16.97
N SER A 114 -28.33 -10.84 18.11
CA SER A 114 -26.97 -11.40 18.27
C SER A 114 -26.97 -12.92 18.54
N PRO A 115 -25.80 -13.59 18.50
CA PRO A 115 -25.67 -15.00 18.90
C PRO A 115 -25.92 -15.26 20.39
N PHE A 116 -26.02 -14.22 21.22
CA PHE A 116 -26.15 -14.31 22.68
C PHE A 116 -27.54 -13.85 23.08
N LYS A 117 -28.32 -14.76 23.67
CA LYS A 117 -29.77 -14.63 23.91
C LYS A 117 -30.15 -14.25 25.35
N SER A 118 -29.15 -14.03 26.21
CA SER A 118 -29.35 -13.58 27.59
C SER A 118 -28.13 -12.83 28.13
N GLU A 119 -28.31 -12.11 29.23
CA GLU A 119 -27.24 -11.34 29.88
C GLU A 119 -26.11 -12.24 30.42
N GLU A 120 -26.41 -13.46 30.88
CA GLU A 120 -25.37 -14.41 31.30
C GLU A 120 -24.52 -14.88 30.12
N GLN A 121 -25.13 -15.11 28.95
CA GLN A 121 -24.39 -15.46 27.73
C GLN A 121 -23.52 -14.30 27.24
N LEU A 122 -23.97 -13.06 27.43
CA LEU A 122 -23.22 -11.85 27.12
C LEU A 122 -22.02 -11.67 28.08
N PHE A 123 -22.23 -11.79 29.39
CA PHE A 123 -21.14 -11.75 30.38
C PHE A 123 -20.15 -12.92 30.26
N GLN A 124 -20.57 -14.08 29.74
CA GLN A 124 -19.63 -15.15 29.36
C GLN A 124 -18.65 -14.73 28.24
N GLN A 125 -18.97 -13.73 27.42
CA GLN A 125 -18.03 -13.22 26.42
C GLN A 125 -17.01 -12.26 27.07
N PHE A 126 -17.46 -11.35 27.94
CA PHE A 126 -16.56 -10.50 28.73
C PHE A 126 -15.59 -11.31 29.61
N LYS A 127 -16.04 -12.45 30.16
CA LYS A 127 -15.17 -13.38 30.94
C LYS A 127 -14.03 -14.00 30.15
N LYS A 128 -14.02 -13.93 28.81
CA LYS A 128 -12.89 -14.36 27.97
C LYS A 128 -11.76 -13.32 27.91
N ILE A 129 -12.01 -12.09 28.36
CA ILE A 129 -10.99 -11.05 28.53
C ILE A 129 -10.44 -11.20 29.96
N GLU A 130 -9.51 -12.15 30.11
CA GLU A 130 -8.90 -12.53 31.40
C GLU A 130 -8.13 -11.38 32.06
N GLY A 131 -7.48 -10.55 31.25
CA GLY A 131 -6.69 -9.40 31.70
C GLY A 131 -7.53 -8.26 32.29
N PRO A 132 -6.89 -7.24 32.90
CA PRO A 132 -7.59 -6.05 33.39
C PRO A 132 -8.24 -5.23 32.25
N SER A 133 -7.70 -5.34 31.04
CA SER A 133 -8.20 -4.75 29.81
C SER A 133 -8.11 -5.72 28.63
N GLY A 134 -8.76 -5.38 27.51
CA GLY A 134 -8.66 -6.10 26.24
C GLY A 134 -9.89 -5.95 25.35
N THR A 135 -9.89 -6.63 24.20
CA THR A 135 -11.00 -6.59 23.23
C THR A 135 -11.27 -7.98 22.65
N LEU A 136 -12.55 -8.31 22.47
CA LEU A 136 -13.05 -9.51 21.78
C LEU A 136 -14.02 -9.08 20.68
N VAL A 137 -13.63 -9.27 19.42
CA VAL A 137 -14.48 -9.04 18.24
C VAL A 137 -14.97 -10.39 17.71
N ILE A 138 -16.28 -10.54 17.58
CA ILE A 138 -16.92 -11.75 17.04
C ILE A 138 -17.68 -11.37 15.76
N VAL A 139 -17.17 -11.81 14.61
CA VAL A 139 -17.84 -11.70 13.32
C VAL A 139 -18.65 -12.98 13.07
N TYR A 140 -19.89 -12.84 12.63
CA TYR A 140 -20.78 -13.96 12.37
C TYR A 140 -21.64 -13.72 11.13
N ASN A 141 -22.47 -14.71 10.77
CA ASN A 141 -23.14 -14.78 9.48
C ASN A 141 -22.12 -14.56 8.34
N LEU A 142 -21.09 -15.42 8.34
CA LEU A 142 -19.93 -15.35 7.45
C LEU A 142 -20.36 -15.45 5.98
N LYS A 143 -19.58 -14.83 5.09
CA LYS A 143 -19.84 -14.93 3.66
C LYS A 143 -19.67 -16.36 3.16
N LEU A 144 -20.64 -16.80 2.37
CA LEU A 144 -20.71 -18.09 1.71
C LEU A 144 -20.45 -17.91 0.21
N MET A 145 -19.85 -18.92 -0.41
CA MET A 145 -19.70 -19.03 -1.87
C MET A 145 -20.99 -19.61 -2.49
N ASP A 146 -21.07 -19.68 -3.83
CA ASP A 146 -22.26 -20.15 -4.55
C ASP A 146 -22.67 -21.61 -4.20
N ASN A 147 -21.71 -22.43 -3.76
CA ASN A 147 -21.94 -23.79 -3.26
C ASN A 147 -22.47 -23.85 -1.81
N ARG A 148 -22.70 -22.68 -1.17
CA ARG A 148 -23.13 -22.47 0.23
C ARG A 148 -22.10 -22.80 1.31
N GLU A 149 -20.87 -23.16 0.95
CA GLU A 149 -19.76 -23.29 1.91
C GLU A 149 -19.14 -21.91 2.24
N PRO A 150 -18.57 -21.70 3.44
CA PRO A 150 -17.90 -20.45 3.79
C PRO A 150 -16.63 -20.23 2.97
N GLU A 151 -16.29 -18.97 2.68
CA GLU A 151 -15.02 -18.61 2.01
C GLU A 151 -13.76 -19.05 2.80
N LEU A 152 -13.91 -19.27 4.10
CA LEU A 152 -12.84 -19.61 5.04
C LEU A 152 -12.97 -21.07 5.49
N ASP A 153 -12.03 -21.90 5.06
CA ASP A 153 -11.90 -23.30 5.43
C ASP A 153 -11.08 -23.45 6.72
N VAL A 154 -11.69 -24.09 7.73
CA VAL A 154 -11.07 -24.44 9.02
C VAL A 154 -11.14 -25.96 9.30
N GLN A 155 -11.53 -26.74 8.29
CA GLN A 155 -11.71 -28.19 8.37
C GLN A 155 -10.49 -28.94 7.79
N THR A 156 -9.89 -28.43 6.71
CA THR A 156 -8.70 -29.07 6.08
C THR A 156 -7.46 -29.01 6.97
N ASP A 157 -7.28 -27.93 7.74
CA ASP A 157 -6.24 -27.82 8.78
C ASP A 157 -6.81 -27.14 10.03
N HIS A 158 -6.98 -27.91 11.10
CA HIS A 158 -7.50 -27.41 12.38
C HIS A 158 -6.54 -26.48 13.14
N GLN A 159 -5.33 -26.23 12.63
CA GLN A 159 -4.40 -25.23 13.15
C GLN A 159 -4.37 -23.94 12.31
N ASP A 160 -5.10 -23.86 11.21
CA ASP A 160 -5.07 -22.72 10.28
C ASP A 160 -6.47 -22.14 9.99
N ILE A 161 -6.50 -21.12 9.14
CA ILE A 161 -7.68 -20.65 8.41
C ILE A 161 -7.22 -20.53 6.95
N LEU A 162 -7.77 -21.38 6.08
CA LEU A 162 -7.43 -21.44 4.67
C LEU A 162 -8.48 -20.72 3.82
N MET A 163 -8.06 -20.20 2.67
CA MET A 163 -9.00 -19.85 1.60
C MET A 163 -9.55 -21.14 0.98
N ALA A 164 -10.88 -21.27 0.98
CA ALA A 164 -11.57 -22.42 0.43
C ALA A 164 -11.36 -22.58 -1.09
N GLY A 165 -11.54 -23.80 -1.60
CA GLY A 165 -11.34 -24.15 -3.00
C GLY A 165 -10.03 -24.89 -3.30
N THR A 166 -9.89 -25.34 -4.55
CA THR A 166 -8.76 -26.17 -5.00
C THR A 166 -7.44 -25.38 -5.04
N PRO A 167 -6.31 -25.95 -4.55
CA PRO A 167 -5.01 -25.32 -4.70
C PRO A 167 -4.60 -25.28 -6.18
N VAL A 168 -4.39 -24.07 -6.70
CA VAL A 168 -3.79 -23.85 -8.03
C VAL A 168 -2.25 -23.85 -7.88
N GLU A 169 -1.55 -24.47 -8.81
CA GLU A 169 -0.08 -24.52 -8.79
C GLU A 169 0.54 -23.11 -8.88
N GLY A 170 1.66 -22.88 -8.19
CA GLY A 170 2.35 -21.59 -8.14
C GLY A 170 1.76 -20.54 -7.18
N VAL A 171 0.56 -20.77 -6.61
CA VAL A 171 -0.02 -19.88 -5.57
C VAL A 171 0.88 -19.85 -4.34
N LYS A 172 1.26 -18.64 -3.91
CA LYS A 172 2.14 -18.42 -2.74
C LYS A 172 1.39 -18.75 -1.44
N PRO A 173 2.04 -19.35 -0.42
CA PRO A 173 1.38 -19.80 0.82
C PRO A 173 0.50 -18.72 1.47
N GLU A 174 1.01 -17.49 1.54
CA GLU A 174 0.42 -16.31 2.18
C GLU A 174 -0.88 -15.84 1.50
N ARG A 175 -1.16 -16.30 0.27
CA ARG A 175 -2.42 -16.04 -0.45
C ARG A 175 -3.48 -17.13 -0.21
N ARG A 176 -3.17 -18.21 0.52
CA ARG A 176 -4.12 -19.28 0.87
C ARG A 176 -4.17 -19.60 2.37
N SER A 177 -3.05 -19.53 3.09
CA SER A 177 -2.91 -19.83 4.51
C SER A 177 -2.82 -18.54 5.34
N PHE A 178 -3.76 -18.35 6.26
CA PHE A 178 -3.71 -17.21 7.18
C PHE A 178 -2.55 -17.33 8.17
N ARG A 179 -2.16 -18.56 8.57
CA ARG A 179 -0.96 -18.83 9.37
C ARG A 179 0.34 -18.42 8.66
N ALA A 180 0.44 -18.61 7.34
CA ALA A 180 1.56 -18.10 6.55
C ALA A 180 1.52 -16.56 6.46
N TYR A 181 0.38 -15.98 6.08
CA TYR A 181 0.21 -14.52 5.97
C TYR A 181 0.52 -13.79 7.29
N ALA A 182 -0.03 -14.29 8.40
CA ALA A 182 0.18 -13.76 9.75
C ALA A 182 1.65 -13.86 10.20
N ALA A 183 2.41 -14.84 9.71
CA ALA A 183 3.81 -15.01 10.08
C ALA A 183 4.72 -13.89 9.54
N VAL A 184 4.40 -13.32 8.38
CA VAL A 184 5.16 -12.26 7.71
C VAL A 184 4.47 -10.89 7.73
N LEU A 185 3.32 -10.78 8.40
CA LEU A 185 2.42 -9.62 8.40
C LEU A 185 3.08 -8.31 8.87
N TYR A 186 4.08 -8.42 9.74
CA TYR A 186 4.81 -7.32 10.36
C TYR A 186 6.33 -7.52 10.21
N ILE A 187 7.08 -6.45 9.96
CA ILE A 187 8.54 -6.55 9.71
C ILE A 187 9.34 -6.84 10.99
N ASP A 188 8.94 -6.24 12.13
CA ASP A 188 9.41 -6.61 13.48
C ASP A 188 8.21 -7.08 14.33
N PRO A 189 7.81 -8.36 14.22
CA PRO A 189 6.66 -8.87 14.95
C PRO A 189 6.95 -8.96 16.45
N ARG A 190 6.13 -8.24 17.23
CA ARG A 190 6.15 -8.22 18.70
C ARG A 190 4.92 -8.87 19.32
N MET A 191 3.73 -8.54 18.80
CA MET A 191 2.47 -9.18 19.17
C MET A 191 2.51 -10.66 18.82
N ARG A 192 2.17 -11.52 19.78
CA ARG A 192 2.01 -12.96 19.54
C ARG A 192 0.67 -13.20 18.86
N ILE A 193 0.66 -14.03 17.82
CA ILE A 193 -0.57 -14.41 17.11
C ILE A 193 -0.85 -15.88 17.40
N PHE A 194 -2.10 -16.23 17.69
CA PHE A 194 -2.57 -17.60 17.86
C PHE A 194 -3.74 -17.84 16.90
N ILE A 195 -3.73 -18.97 16.19
CA ILE A 195 -4.80 -19.39 15.28
C ILE A 195 -5.26 -20.77 15.76
N GLN A 196 -6.57 -20.93 16.02
CA GLN A 196 -7.15 -22.14 16.61
C GLN A 196 -6.40 -22.61 17.87
N GLY A 197 -6.03 -21.67 18.75
CA GLY A 197 -5.25 -21.92 19.98
C GLY A 197 -3.74 -22.20 19.76
N HIS A 198 -3.28 -22.41 18.53
CA HIS A 198 -1.90 -22.76 18.21
C HIS A 198 -1.11 -21.53 17.76
N LYS A 199 0.08 -21.30 18.34
CA LYS A 199 0.88 -20.09 18.11
C LYS A 199 1.37 -20.03 16.66
N VAL A 200 1.32 -18.84 16.06
CA VAL A 200 1.94 -18.58 14.75
C VAL A 200 3.42 -18.28 14.97
N ARG A 201 4.28 -18.97 14.23
CA ARG A 201 5.72 -18.69 14.20
C ARG A 201 5.96 -17.53 13.25
N THR A 202 5.78 -16.33 13.78
CA THR A 202 6.15 -15.07 13.11
C THR A 202 7.62 -15.07 12.73
N LYS A 203 7.98 -14.29 11.70
CA LYS A 203 9.33 -14.24 11.14
C LYS A 203 9.68 -12.80 10.76
N ARG A 204 10.89 -12.37 11.11
CA ARG A 204 11.55 -11.24 10.45
C ARG A 204 12.18 -11.79 9.18
N LEU A 205 11.74 -11.36 7.99
CA LEU A 205 12.20 -11.95 6.73
C LEU A 205 13.72 -11.84 6.54
N SER A 206 14.35 -10.76 7.02
CA SER A 206 15.81 -10.59 7.08
C SER A 206 16.57 -11.67 7.88
N CYS A 207 15.90 -12.38 8.79
CA CYS A 207 16.48 -13.52 9.52
C CYS A 207 16.40 -14.85 8.74
N CYS A 208 15.64 -14.91 7.64
CA CYS A 208 15.23 -16.16 7.00
C CYS A 208 15.90 -16.41 5.64
N LEU A 209 16.98 -15.70 5.34
CA LEU A 209 17.60 -15.63 4.02
C LEU A 209 19.12 -15.87 4.12
N TYR A 210 19.68 -16.48 3.07
CA TYR A 210 21.12 -16.65 2.88
C TYR A 210 21.79 -15.32 2.54
N ASN A 211 22.95 -15.07 3.16
CA ASN A 211 23.82 -13.90 2.94
C ASN A 211 23.05 -12.57 2.79
N PRO A 212 22.26 -12.15 3.81
CA PRO A 212 21.47 -10.94 3.74
C PRO A 212 22.36 -9.69 3.82
N ARG A 213 22.11 -8.69 2.96
CA ARG A 213 22.78 -7.38 2.96
C ARG A 213 21.76 -6.25 3.09
N MET A 214 22.20 -5.14 3.65
CA MET A 214 21.43 -3.89 3.73
C MET A 214 22.05 -2.85 2.78
N TYR A 215 21.22 -2.06 2.12
CA TYR A 215 21.62 -0.89 1.36
C TYR A 215 20.78 0.30 1.83
N LYS A 216 21.40 1.47 1.87
CA LYS A 216 20.76 2.75 2.21
C LYS A 216 20.39 3.42 0.88
N TYR A 217 19.14 3.80 0.73
CA TYR A 217 18.63 4.58 -0.40
C TYR A 217 18.14 5.92 0.13
N THR A 218 18.84 7.00 -0.22
CA THR A 218 18.43 8.37 0.04
C THR A 218 17.14 8.67 -0.72
N SER A 219 16.22 9.44 -0.14
CA SER A 219 14.98 9.80 -0.81
C SER A 219 14.71 11.30 -0.69
N THR A 220 14.88 12.02 -1.80
CA THR A 220 14.55 13.44 -1.98
C THR A 220 13.11 13.73 -1.54
N ARG A 221 12.14 12.91 -1.96
CA ARG A 221 10.75 12.96 -1.46
C ARG A 221 10.62 12.85 0.07
N PHE A 222 11.47 12.08 0.74
CA PHE A 222 11.47 11.96 2.21
C PHE A 222 12.08 13.21 2.86
N LYS A 223 13.18 13.76 2.31
CA LYS A 223 13.79 15.06 2.66
C LYS A 223 12.75 16.19 2.57
N THR A 224 12.23 16.44 1.37
CA THR A 224 11.28 17.51 1.05
C THR A 224 10.00 17.47 1.89
N ARG A 225 9.40 16.29 2.11
CA ARG A 225 8.18 16.18 2.93
C ARG A 225 8.44 16.32 4.44
N ALA A 226 9.61 15.91 4.93
CA ALA A 226 9.98 16.15 6.32
C ALA A 226 10.15 17.65 6.59
N GLU A 227 10.78 18.38 5.67
CA GLU A 227 10.86 19.84 5.74
C GLU A 227 9.50 20.52 5.71
N GLN A 228 8.58 20.12 4.81
CA GLN A 228 7.23 20.68 4.77
C GLN A 228 6.51 20.53 6.11
N GLU A 229 6.63 19.38 6.77
CA GLU A 229 6.06 19.15 8.10
C GLU A 229 6.78 19.89 9.25
N VAL A 230 8.06 20.28 9.07
CA VAL A 230 8.79 21.20 9.98
C VAL A 230 8.34 22.65 9.76
N LYS A 231 8.41 23.16 8.51
CA LYS A 231 7.98 24.51 8.08
C LYS A 231 6.54 24.80 8.55
N LYS A 232 5.65 23.80 8.46
CA LYS A 232 4.26 23.82 8.97
C LYS A 232 4.16 23.80 10.51
N ALA A 233 5.05 23.10 11.21
CA ALA A 233 5.07 23.09 12.68
C ALA A 233 5.59 24.40 13.26
N ASP A 234 6.63 24.98 12.66
CA ASP A 234 7.15 26.32 12.97
C ASP A 234 6.06 27.40 12.85
N HIS A 235 5.37 27.46 11.71
CA HIS A 235 4.26 28.40 11.52
C HIS A 235 3.15 28.24 12.58
N LEU A 236 2.78 27.01 12.92
CA LEU A 236 1.79 26.73 13.98
C LEU A 236 2.28 27.07 15.38
N ALA A 237 3.58 26.99 15.65
CA ALA A 237 4.18 27.41 16.91
C ALA A 237 4.23 28.94 17.03
N LYS A 238 4.69 29.64 15.99
CA LYS A 238 4.69 31.11 15.90
C LYS A 238 3.28 31.69 16.10
N LEU A 239 2.27 31.14 15.40
CA LEU A 239 0.87 31.56 15.55
C LEU A 239 0.29 31.28 16.95
N ALA A 240 0.77 30.25 17.65
CA ALA A 240 0.35 29.96 19.03
C ALA A 240 1.03 30.91 20.02
N GLU A 241 2.32 31.20 19.84
CA GLU A 241 3.08 32.16 20.65
C GLU A 241 2.53 33.58 20.51
N GLU A 242 2.18 34.02 19.30
CA GLU A 242 1.53 35.31 19.08
C GLU A 242 0.21 35.44 19.85
N LYS A 243 -0.62 34.39 19.84
CA LYS A 243 -1.89 34.34 20.58
C LYS A 243 -1.68 34.30 22.10
N ALA A 244 -0.68 33.57 22.59
CA ALA A 244 -0.32 33.58 24.00
C ALA A 244 0.14 34.98 24.45
N ARG A 245 1.05 35.60 23.70
CA ARG A 245 1.55 36.96 23.94
C ARG A 245 0.43 38.01 23.89
N GLU A 246 -0.51 37.89 22.96
CA GLU A 246 -1.67 38.77 22.85
C GLU A 246 -2.62 38.59 24.05
N ALA A 247 -2.95 37.34 24.43
CA ALA A 247 -3.83 37.05 25.57
C ALA A 247 -3.23 37.51 26.90
N GLU A 248 -1.93 37.29 27.13
CA GLU A 248 -1.25 37.83 28.30
C GLU A 248 -1.19 39.36 28.30
N SER A 249 -0.99 40.00 27.13
CA SER A 249 -1.02 41.45 27.01
C SER A 249 -2.40 42.00 27.38
N LYS A 250 -3.48 41.35 26.91
CA LYS A 250 -4.86 41.66 27.31
C LYS A 250 -5.11 41.43 28.80
N ALA A 251 -4.57 40.36 29.40
CA ALA A 251 -4.68 40.11 30.83
C ALA A 251 -3.99 41.21 31.66
N ARG A 252 -2.71 41.52 31.37
CA ARG A 252 -1.96 42.60 32.03
C ARG A 252 -2.59 43.98 31.82
N ALA A 253 -3.13 44.26 30.65
CA ALA A 253 -3.83 45.51 30.35
C ALA A 253 -5.23 45.60 31.01
N LEU A 254 -5.87 44.47 31.30
CA LEU A 254 -7.11 44.42 32.07
C LEU A 254 -6.83 44.62 33.56
N GLU A 255 -5.80 43.95 34.09
CA GLU A 255 -5.30 44.11 35.47
C GLU A 255 -5.00 45.58 35.79
N LEU A 256 -4.21 46.25 34.93
CA LEU A 256 -3.85 47.66 35.08
C LEU A 256 -5.03 48.63 34.89
N LYS A 257 -6.10 48.22 34.19
CA LYS A 257 -7.35 49.00 34.05
C LYS A 257 -8.30 48.84 35.23
N LEU A 258 -8.27 47.71 35.92
CA LEU A 258 -9.13 47.43 37.07
C LEU A 258 -8.51 47.99 38.37
N GLY A 259 -7.19 47.94 38.51
CA GLY A 259 -6.49 48.48 39.68
C GLY A 259 -7.03 47.87 40.98
N ASP A 260 -7.48 48.73 41.90
CA ASP A 260 -8.08 48.34 43.18
C ASP A 260 -9.59 48.01 43.11
N ASP A 261 -10.19 47.80 41.93
CA ASP A 261 -11.60 47.40 41.83
C ASP A 261 -11.83 46.01 42.47
N LEU A 262 -12.42 46.03 43.66
CA LEU A 262 -12.72 44.84 44.45
C LEU A 262 -14.03 44.13 44.04
N SER A 263 -14.72 44.61 43.00
CA SER A 263 -15.99 44.02 42.54
C SER A 263 -15.81 42.56 42.12
N LYS A 264 -16.87 41.76 42.35
CA LYS A 264 -16.85 40.32 42.08
C LYS A 264 -16.72 40.06 40.58
N GLU A 265 -17.30 40.94 39.78
CA GLU A 265 -17.37 40.95 38.33
C GLU A 265 -15.99 41.24 37.74
N ALA A 266 -15.32 42.31 38.18
CA ALA A 266 -13.94 42.63 37.79
C ALA A 266 -12.97 41.49 38.10
N ARG A 267 -12.99 40.99 39.34
CA ARG A 267 -12.14 39.87 39.79
C ARG A 267 -12.38 38.58 39.01
N THR A 268 -13.62 38.30 38.61
CA THR A 268 -13.97 37.13 37.79
C THR A 268 -13.51 37.31 36.34
N ALA A 269 -13.65 38.52 35.77
CA ALA A 269 -13.17 38.84 34.43
C ALA A 269 -11.64 38.78 34.34
N LEU A 270 -10.92 39.31 35.34
CA LEU A 270 -9.46 39.27 35.41
C LEU A 270 -8.93 37.84 35.49
N ARG A 271 -9.47 37.01 36.40
CA ARG A 271 -9.10 35.58 36.49
C ARG A 271 -9.35 34.86 35.18
N LYS A 272 -10.52 35.02 34.56
CA LYS A 272 -10.83 34.43 33.25
C LYS A 272 -9.83 34.84 32.15
N ALA A 273 -9.33 36.08 32.18
CA ALA A 273 -8.28 36.53 31.26
C ALA A 273 -6.91 35.91 31.56
N GLN A 274 -6.52 35.84 32.84
CA GLN A 274 -5.28 35.21 33.30
C GLN A 274 -5.26 33.69 33.02
N ASP A 275 -6.34 32.97 33.33
CA ASP A 275 -6.54 31.55 33.04
C ASP A 275 -6.47 31.28 31.53
N SER A 276 -7.13 32.10 30.72
CA SER A 276 -7.09 31.99 29.25
C SER A 276 -5.70 32.28 28.67
N ALA A 277 -4.94 33.20 29.27
CA ALA A 277 -3.56 33.46 28.88
C ALA A 277 -2.64 32.29 29.25
N GLY A 278 -2.78 31.73 30.46
CA GLY A 278 -2.05 30.54 30.89
C GLY A 278 -2.32 29.31 30.01
N ALA A 279 -3.58 29.07 29.64
CA ALA A 279 -3.95 28.00 28.73
C ALA A 279 -3.36 28.18 27.32
N LEU A 280 -3.34 29.41 26.78
CA LEU A 280 -2.72 29.70 25.48
C LEU A 280 -1.19 29.61 25.53
N ARG A 281 -0.55 30.02 26.63
CA ARG A 281 0.89 29.84 26.86
C ARG A 281 1.28 28.36 26.94
N ALA A 282 0.47 27.54 27.60
CA ALA A 282 0.66 26.09 27.61
C ALA A 282 0.54 25.47 26.20
N GLU A 283 -0.40 25.94 25.37
CA GLU A 283 -0.52 25.51 23.97
C GLU A 283 0.67 25.98 23.11
N ALA A 284 1.13 27.22 23.27
CA ALA A 284 2.33 27.72 22.59
C ALA A 284 3.57 26.88 22.91
N ASN A 285 3.82 26.61 24.20
CA ASN A 285 4.90 25.74 24.65
C ASN A 285 4.78 24.33 24.06
N ARG A 286 3.56 23.77 23.99
CA ARG A 286 3.30 22.46 23.36
C ARG A 286 3.62 22.45 21.86
N LYS A 287 3.26 23.52 21.12
CA LYS A 287 3.59 23.63 19.69
C LYS A 287 5.08 23.82 19.46
N GLN A 288 5.76 24.63 20.29
CA GLN A 288 7.20 24.83 20.22
C GLN A 288 7.97 23.52 20.46
N ALA A 289 7.53 22.70 21.42
CA ALA A 289 8.10 21.38 21.67
C ALA A 289 7.90 20.41 20.47
N ILE A 290 6.73 20.43 19.83
CA ILE A 290 6.46 19.64 18.61
C ILE A 290 7.36 20.11 17.45
N HIS A 291 7.51 21.43 17.26
CA HIS A 291 8.42 21.96 16.24
C HIS A 291 9.87 21.52 16.49
N ALA A 292 10.37 21.66 17.72
CA ALA A 292 11.72 21.23 18.10
C ALA A 292 11.93 19.71 17.92
N SER A 293 10.90 18.89 18.22
CA SER A 293 10.92 17.43 17.97
C SER A 293 11.14 17.13 16.49
N LYS A 294 10.31 17.71 15.61
CA LYS A 294 10.45 17.52 14.16
C LYS A 294 11.74 18.10 13.61
N GLN A 295 12.19 19.27 14.07
CA GLN A 295 13.43 19.88 13.61
C GLN A 295 14.66 19.07 14.03
N LYS A 296 14.59 18.32 15.14
CA LYS A 296 15.59 17.30 15.48
C LYS A 296 15.49 16.10 14.53
N ALA A 297 14.29 15.53 14.34
CA ALA A 297 14.06 14.37 13.47
C ALA A 297 14.38 14.65 11.99
N LEU A 298 14.34 15.91 11.54
CA LEU A 298 14.77 16.31 10.20
C LEU A 298 16.26 16.02 9.97
N LYS A 299 17.11 16.20 11.01
CA LYS A 299 18.56 15.97 10.96
C LYS A 299 18.98 14.49 10.95
N GLU A 300 18.05 13.56 11.15
CA GLU A 300 18.32 12.13 10.99
C GLU A 300 18.29 11.78 9.48
N PRO A 301 19.14 10.89 8.94
CA PRO A 301 19.17 10.63 7.51
C PRO A 301 17.81 10.22 6.92
N LYS A 302 17.49 10.71 5.71
CA LYS A 302 16.18 10.53 5.06
C LYS A 302 16.20 9.33 4.11
N GLU A 303 16.60 8.20 4.68
CA GLU A 303 16.90 6.96 3.97
C GLU A 303 15.78 5.92 4.10
N LEU A 304 15.64 5.08 3.08
CA LEU A 304 14.99 3.78 3.19
C LEU A 304 16.07 2.69 3.24
N ASN A 305 15.84 1.67 4.08
CA ASN A 305 16.74 0.53 4.21
C ASN A 305 16.23 -0.63 3.35
N PHE A 306 16.88 -0.88 2.22
CA PHE A 306 16.61 -2.05 1.37
C PHE A 306 17.43 -3.25 1.89
N ILE A 307 16.77 -4.34 2.24
CA ILE A 307 17.43 -5.57 2.72
C ILE A 307 17.19 -6.69 1.72
N PHE A 308 18.25 -7.22 1.10
CA PHE A 308 18.18 -8.33 0.14
C PHE A 308 18.84 -9.60 0.70
N GLY A 309 18.28 -10.76 0.36
CA GLY A 309 18.81 -12.07 0.77
C GLY A 309 18.27 -13.21 -0.09
N VAL A 310 19.03 -14.31 -0.25
CA VAL A 310 18.59 -15.44 -1.09
C VAL A 310 17.73 -16.43 -0.29
N ASN A 311 16.53 -16.75 -0.76
CA ASN A 311 15.64 -17.74 -0.16
C ASN A 311 16.05 -19.17 -0.56
N ILE A 312 17.11 -19.69 0.06
CA ILE A 312 17.63 -21.02 -0.29
C ILE A 312 16.71 -22.19 0.11
N GLU A 313 15.78 -22.02 1.06
CA GLU A 313 14.77 -23.05 1.35
C GLU A 313 13.65 -23.10 0.29
N ARG A 314 13.33 -21.96 -0.35
CA ARG A 314 12.26 -21.86 -1.37
C ARG A 314 12.62 -20.83 -2.46
N ARG A 315 13.41 -21.24 -3.47
CA ARG A 315 13.80 -20.39 -4.62
C ARG A 315 12.62 -19.90 -5.47
N ASP A 316 11.45 -20.52 -5.32
CA ASP A 316 10.17 -20.15 -5.92
C ASP A 316 9.41 -19.06 -5.14
N GLN A 317 9.93 -18.64 -3.98
CA GLN A 317 9.30 -17.69 -3.06
C GLN A 317 10.20 -16.46 -2.90
N ASP A 318 10.32 -15.71 -3.99
CA ASP A 318 11.27 -14.64 -4.21
C ASP A 318 10.60 -13.37 -4.78
N GLY A 319 11.24 -12.21 -4.67
CA GLY A 319 10.65 -10.90 -4.95
C GLY A 319 10.52 -10.01 -3.71
N MET A 320 9.96 -8.83 -3.89
CA MET A 320 9.97 -7.75 -2.89
C MET A 320 8.80 -7.87 -1.91
N PHE A 321 9.09 -7.62 -0.64
CA PHE A 321 8.14 -7.47 0.46
C PHE A 321 8.22 -6.04 0.98
N ILE A 322 7.17 -5.26 0.70
CA ILE A 322 7.15 -3.82 0.90
C ILE A 322 6.16 -3.53 2.03
N TYR A 323 6.70 -3.13 3.17
CA TYR A 323 5.98 -2.76 4.38
C TYR A 323 5.71 -1.25 4.40
N ASN A 324 4.67 -0.84 5.13
CA ASN A 324 4.35 0.55 5.40
C ASN A 324 4.05 0.73 6.89
N CYS A 325 4.86 1.52 7.57
CA CYS A 325 4.91 1.60 9.04
C CYS A 325 4.74 0.22 9.69
N SER A 326 5.64 -0.68 9.29
CA SER A 326 5.82 -2.04 9.75
C SER A 326 4.69 -3.03 9.45
N ARG A 327 3.68 -2.67 8.64
CA ARG A 327 2.65 -3.59 8.09
C ARG A 327 2.92 -3.90 6.63
N LEU A 328 2.97 -5.18 6.26
CA LEU A 328 3.14 -5.63 4.88
C LEU A 328 2.02 -5.08 3.98
N ILE A 329 2.34 -4.46 2.83
CA ILE A 329 1.35 -3.99 1.84
C ILE A 329 1.42 -4.83 0.58
N LYS A 330 2.63 -5.01 0.02
CA LYS A 330 2.90 -5.76 -1.22
C LYS A 330 3.90 -6.89 -0.96
N MET A 331 3.77 -8.02 -1.65
CA MET A 331 4.59 -9.23 -1.43
C MET A 331 4.87 -9.97 -2.74
N TYR A 332 6.06 -10.56 -2.85
CA TYR A 332 6.54 -11.28 -4.04
C TYR A 332 6.56 -10.44 -5.34
N GLU A 333 6.58 -9.11 -5.23
CA GLU A 333 6.58 -8.24 -6.41
C GLU A 333 7.95 -8.32 -7.11
N LYS A 334 7.95 -8.45 -8.43
CA LYS A 334 9.19 -8.58 -9.21
C LYS A 334 9.72 -7.22 -9.62
N THR A 335 11.04 -7.04 -9.58
CA THR A 335 11.73 -5.84 -10.08
C THR A 335 13.13 -6.18 -10.60
N GLY A 336 13.73 -5.26 -11.36
CA GLY A 336 15.04 -5.41 -11.97
C GLY A 336 15.16 -6.69 -12.79
N PRO A 337 16.31 -7.40 -12.72
CA PRO A 337 16.54 -8.62 -13.50
C PRO A 337 15.56 -9.77 -13.26
N GLN A 338 14.73 -9.74 -12.20
CA GLN A 338 13.68 -10.74 -11.99
C GLN A 338 12.53 -10.64 -12.99
N LEU A 339 12.41 -9.53 -13.73
CA LEU A 339 11.41 -9.34 -14.78
C LEU A 339 11.83 -9.95 -16.14
N GLU A 340 13.13 -10.21 -16.34
CA GLU A 340 13.72 -10.64 -17.62
C GLU A 340 13.54 -12.14 -17.93
N GLY A 341 12.95 -12.91 -17.01
CA GLY A 341 12.67 -14.34 -17.20
C GLY A 341 13.89 -15.27 -17.11
N GLY A 342 15.07 -14.74 -16.75
CA GLY A 342 16.30 -15.51 -16.55
C GLY A 342 16.47 -16.10 -15.14
N MET A 343 17.66 -16.67 -14.87
CA MET A 343 18.07 -17.10 -13.51
C MET A 343 18.72 -15.96 -12.69
N ALA A 344 18.95 -14.79 -13.29
CA ALA A 344 19.54 -13.63 -12.62
C ALA A 344 18.57 -13.10 -11.54
N CYS A 345 19.08 -12.85 -10.33
CA CYS A 345 18.28 -12.46 -9.16
C CYS A 345 17.14 -13.43 -8.76
N GLY A 346 16.97 -14.56 -9.46
CA GLY A 346 15.97 -15.58 -9.13
C GLY A 346 16.26 -16.19 -7.76
N GLY A 347 15.24 -16.29 -6.92
CA GLY A 347 15.40 -16.75 -5.53
C GLY A 347 15.76 -15.64 -4.54
N VAL A 348 16.00 -14.39 -4.97
CA VAL A 348 16.28 -13.26 -4.05
C VAL A 348 14.97 -12.64 -3.53
N VAL A 349 14.88 -12.51 -2.21
CA VAL A 349 13.85 -11.72 -1.52
C VAL A 349 14.44 -10.37 -1.15
N GLY A 350 13.70 -9.30 -1.44
CA GLY A 350 13.99 -7.95 -0.95
C GLY A 350 12.95 -7.50 0.09
N VAL A 351 13.36 -6.69 1.05
CA VAL A 351 12.52 -6.20 2.16
C VAL A 351 12.78 -4.72 2.39
N VAL A 352 11.72 -3.92 2.55
CA VAL A 352 11.78 -2.50 2.94
C VAL A 352 10.57 -2.14 3.81
N ASP A 353 10.74 -1.20 4.75
CA ASP A 353 9.63 -0.56 5.47
C ASP A 353 9.58 0.93 5.12
N VAL A 354 8.47 1.37 4.52
CA VAL A 354 8.30 2.73 3.98
C VAL A 354 7.44 3.55 4.96
N PRO A 355 7.90 4.71 5.46
CA PRO A 355 7.11 5.53 6.36
C PRO A 355 5.92 6.16 5.63
N TYR A 356 4.82 6.42 6.37
CA TYR A 356 3.63 7.14 5.88
C TYR A 356 3.93 8.45 5.15
N LEU A 357 5.06 9.11 5.49
CA LEU A 357 5.48 10.37 4.88
C LEU A 357 5.89 10.21 3.40
N VAL A 358 6.45 9.05 3.02
CA VAL A 358 6.88 8.76 1.63
C VAL A 358 5.73 8.17 0.81
N LEU A 359 5.09 7.11 1.33
CA LEU A 359 3.93 6.47 0.70
C LEU A 359 2.78 6.25 1.70
N GLU A 360 1.57 6.62 1.29
CA GLU A 360 0.33 6.20 1.93
C GLU A 360 -0.25 4.95 1.23
N PRO A 361 -0.85 3.99 1.96
CA PRO A 361 -1.51 2.82 1.39
C PRO A 361 -2.92 3.15 0.87
N THR A 362 -3.43 2.36 -0.07
CA THR A 362 -4.82 2.42 -0.52
C THR A 362 -5.81 2.06 0.59
N HIS A 363 -7.11 2.31 0.35
CA HIS A 363 -8.21 2.05 1.28
C HIS A 363 -8.24 0.62 1.88
N ASN A 364 -7.90 -0.40 1.08
CA ASN A 364 -7.84 -1.80 1.53
C ASN A 364 -6.46 -2.20 2.11
N LYS A 365 -5.45 -1.34 1.98
CA LYS A 365 -4.05 -1.54 2.39
C LYS A 365 -3.37 -2.75 1.78
N GLN A 366 -3.72 -3.10 0.55
CA GLN A 366 -3.04 -4.13 -0.26
C GLN A 366 -2.35 -3.54 -1.51
N ASP A 367 -2.35 -2.22 -1.64
CA ASP A 367 -1.52 -1.47 -2.60
C ASP A 367 -1.26 -0.04 -2.10
N PHE A 368 -0.48 0.76 -2.84
CA PHE A 368 -0.15 2.15 -2.49
C PHE A 368 -1.03 3.19 -3.22
N ALA A 369 -1.32 4.30 -2.55
CA ALA A 369 -2.21 5.35 -3.07
C ALA A 369 -1.55 6.23 -4.14
N ASP A 370 -0.22 6.27 -4.17
CA ASP A 370 0.58 7.02 -5.13
C ASP A 370 1.33 6.07 -6.06
N ALA A 371 0.86 5.98 -7.31
CA ALA A 371 1.33 5.01 -8.29
C ALA A 371 2.48 5.50 -9.18
N LYS A 372 2.84 6.80 -9.19
CA LYS A 372 4.10 7.26 -9.81
C LYS A 372 5.27 6.79 -8.92
N GLU A 373 5.13 7.07 -7.64
CA GLU A 373 6.13 6.89 -6.60
C GLU A 373 6.34 5.44 -6.21
N TYR A 374 5.27 4.65 -6.16
CA TYR A 374 5.40 3.21 -5.98
C TYR A 374 6.18 2.54 -7.12
N ARG A 375 6.06 3.05 -8.36
CA ARG A 375 6.89 2.59 -9.49
C ARG A 375 8.33 3.09 -9.40
N HIS A 376 8.56 4.33 -8.97
CA HIS A 376 9.91 4.85 -8.72
C HIS A 376 10.65 4.00 -7.66
N LEU A 377 10.02 3.76 -6.50
CA LEU A 377 10.54 2.88 -5.45
C LEU A 377 10.84 1.46 -5.98
N LEU A 378 9.96 0.89 -6.82
CA LEU A 378 10.22 -0.41 -7.42
C LEU A 378 11.44 -0.40 -8.35
N ARG A 379 11.64 0.65 -9.17
CA ARG A 379 12.83 0.78 -10.04
C ARG A 379 14.10 0.79 -9.20
N ALA A 380 14.21 1.70 -8.23
CA ALA A 380 15.35 1.77 -7.32
C ALA A 380 15.62 0.44 -6.60
N MET A 381 14.58 -0.24 -6.09
CA MET A 381 14.75 -1.59 -5.51
C MET A 381 15.26 -2.64 -6.53
N GLY A 382 15.05 -2.45 -7.84
CA GLY A 382 15.59 -3.28 -8.92
C GLY A 382 17.07 -3.03 -9.21
N ASP A 383 17.51 -1.78 -9.16
CA ASP A 383 18.90 -1.40 -9.41
C ASP A 383 19.81 -1.83 -8.24
N TYR A 384 19.36 -1.57 -7.01
CA TYR A 384 20.00 -2.08 -5.80
C TYR A 384 19.96 -3.63 -5.71
N LEU A 385 18.94 -4.29 -6.27
CA LEU A 385 18.88 -5.75 -6.38
C LEU A 385 19.93 -6.28 -7.39
N ALA A 386 20.14 -5.59 -8.50
CA ALA A 386 21.20 -5.93 -9.45
C ALA A 386 22.59 -5.78 -8.81
N GLN A 387 22.81 -4.72 -8.03
CA GLN A 387 24.04 -4.58 -7.23
C GLN A 387 24.19 -5.69 -6.19
N TYR A 388 23.13 -6.06 -5.46
CA TYR A 388 23.17 -7.19 -4.53
C TYR A 388 23.60 -8.49 -5.21
N TRP A 389 23.16 -8.72 -6.45
CA TRP A 389 23.54 -9.89 -7.23
C TRP A 389 25.01 -9.87 -7.70
N LYS A 390 25.57 -8.69 -8.03
CA LYS A 390 27.02 -8.50 -8.22
C LYS A 390 27.77 -8.84 -6.92
N ASP A 391 27.38 -8.20 -5.82
CA ASP A 391 28.02 -8.23 -4.49
C ASP A 391 28.22 -9.64 -3.89
N ILE A 392 27.27 -10.55 -4.11
CA ILE A 392 27.32 -11.93 -3.56
C ILE A 392 28.12 -12.91 -4.43
N GLY A 393 28.45 -12.52 -5.68
CA GLY A 393 29.30 -13.28 -6.59
C GLY A 393 28.75 -14.64 -7.02
N ILE A 394 27.43 -14.88 -6.94
CA ILE A 394 26.83 -16.17 -7.34
C ILE A 394 27.07 -16.47 -8.82
N ALA A 395 26.99 -15.45 -9.68
CA ALA A 395 27.28 -15.58 -11.12
C ALA A 395 28.70 -16.13 -11.37
N GLN A 396 29.71 -15.57 -10.67
CA GLN A 396 31.13 -15.97 -10.78
C GLN A 396 31.38 -17.42 -10.31
N LYS A 397 30.63 -17.88 -9.30
CA LYS A 397 30.69 -19.26 -8.77
C LYS A 397 29.93 -20.26 -9.66
N GLY A 398 29.04 -19.77 -10.51
CA GLY A 398 28.17 -20.55 -11.38
C GLY A 398 26.80 -20.81 -10.75
N ILE A 399 25.76 -20.15 -11.26
CA ILE A 399 24.40 -20.11 -10.69
C ILE A 399 23.83 -21.53 -10.48
N VAL A 400 24.01 -22.45 -11.44
CA VAL A 400 23.52 -23.83 -11.33
C VAL A 400 24.20 -24.58 -10.17
N LYS A 401 25.53 -24.48 -10.05
CA LYS A 401 26.30 -25.14 -8.98
C LYS A 401 25.90 -24.66 -7.58
N PHE A 402 25.61 -23.36 -7.44
CA PHE A 402 25.08 -22.78 -6.20
C PHE A 402 23.75 -23.42 -5.80
N TRP A 403 22.83 -23.60 -6.75
CA TRP A 403 21.53 -24.24 -6.47
C TRP A 403 21.64 -25.76 -6.25
N ASP A 404 22.57 -26.44 -6.93
CA ASP A 404 22.90 -27.85 -6.67
C ASP A 404 23.44 -28.06 -5.25
N GLU A 405 24.28 -27.16 -4.73
CA GLU A 405 24.86 -27.23 -3.38
C GLU A 405 23.79 -27.22 -2.28
N PHE A 406 22.67 -26.53 -2.49
CA PHE A 406 21.52 -26.51 -1.58
C PHE A 406 20.44 -27.55 -1.89
N GLY A 407 20.65 -28.37 -2.93
CA GLY A 407 19.88 -29.58 -3.24
C GLY A 407 18.80 -29.41 -4.31
N TYR A 408 18.82 -28.36 -5.14
CA TYR A 408 17.84 -28.17 -6.21
C TYR A 408 18.15 -28.98 -7.47
N LEU A 409 18.22 -30.31 -7.32
CA LEU A 409 18.57 -31.28 -8.37
C LEU A 409 17.55 -31.39 -9.53
N SER A 410 16.55 -30.51 -9.58
CA SER A 410 15.48 -30.51 -10.57
C SER A 410 15.57 -29.28 -11.48
N ALA A 411 15.42 -29.53 -12.78
CA ALA A 411 15.36 -28.48 -13.81
C ALA A 411 14.09 -27.60 -13.70
N ASN A 412 13.04 -28.07 -13.01
CA ASN A 412 11.87 -27.22 -12.71
C ASN A 412 12.25 -26.22 -11.61
N TRP A 413 12.20 -24.92 -11.91
CA TRP A 413 12.47 -23.86 -10.93
C TRP A 413 11.59 -23.97 -9.68
N ASN A 414 10.31 -24.30 -9.86
CA ASN A 414 9.30 -24.37 -8.81
C ASN A 414 9.38 -25.65 -7.95
N ALA A 415 10.27 -26.59 -8.28
CA ALA A 415 10.47 -27.78 -7.46
C ALA A 415 11.22 -27.43 -6.16
N ALA A 416 10.70 -27.93 -5.04
CA ALA A 416 11.36 -27.83 -3.74
C ALA A 416 12.74 -28.51 -3.74
N PRO A 417 13.70 -28.05 -2.93
CA PRO A 417 15.02 -28.66 -2.85
C PRO A 417 14.95 -30.05 -2.19
N SER A 418 15.96 -30.87 -2.45
CA SER A 418 16.10 -32.21 -1.87
C SER A 418 16.05 -32.17 -0.33
N ASN A 419 15.38 -33.18 0.21
CA ASN A 419 15.25 -33.43 1.63
C ASN A 419 16.33 -34.38 2.18
N ASP A 420 17.38 -34.70 1.41
CA ASP A 420 18.53 -35.42 1.96
C ASP A 420 19.12 -34.65 3.15
N ILE A 421 19.50 -35.37 4.21
CA ILE A 421 20.06 -34.76 5.43
C ILE A 421 21.31 -33.90 5.17
N ARG A 422 22.08 -34.19 4.11
CA ARG A 422 23.22 -33.35 3.66
C ARG A 422 22.79 -31.94 3.24
N PHE A 423 21.74 -31.82 2.43
CA PHE A 423 21.28 -30.54 1.88
C PHE A 423 20.53 -29.73 2.94
N ARG A 424 19.70 -30.40 3.75
CA ARG A 424 19.01 -29.77 4.88
C ARG A 424 20.00 -29.25 5.93
N ARG A 425 21.06 -30.00 6.24
CA ARG A 425 22.19 -29.51 7.06
C ARG A 425 22.92 -28.34 6.38
N ARG A 426 23.16 -28.39 5.07
CA ARG A 426 23.83 -27.31 4.33
C ARG A 426 23.06 -25.98 4.41
N ARG A 427 21.74 -26.00 4.17
CA ARG A 427 20.88 -24.80 4.27
C ARG A 427 20.74 -24.31 5.72
N ALA A 428 20.54 -25.21 6.68
CA ALA A 428 20.42 -24.87 8.10
C ALA A 428 21.72 -24.34 8.75
N MET A 429 22.89 -24.53 8.13
CA MET A 429 24.14 -23.89 8.58
C MET A 429 24.25 -22.42 8.15
N GLU A 430 23.54 -22.00 7.09
CA GLU A 430 23.64 -20.65 6.53
C GLU A 430 22.54 -19.69 7.05
N ILE A 431 21.41 -20.22 7.54
CA ILE A 431 20.28 -19.44 8.06
C ILE A 431 20.15 -19.68 9.58
N PRO A 432 20.56 -18.72 10.44
CA PRO A 432 20.43 -18.86 11.89
C PRO A 432 18.97 -18.97 12.34
N VAL A 433 18.69 -19.91 13.24
CA VAL A 433 17.34 -20.07 13.82
C VAL A 433 17.10 -18.94 14.82
N THR A 434 16.15 -18.05 14.50
CA THR A 434 15.65 -17.02 15.42
C THR A 434 14.28 -17.40 15.99
N ILE A 435 14.04 -17.06 17.25
CA ILE A 435 12.82 -17.42 17.99
C ILE A 435 12.43 -16.32 18.98
N GLN A 436 11.13 -16.12 19.18
CA GLN A 436 10.61 -15.12 20.13
C GLN A 436 10.34 -15.75 21.50
N CYS A 437 10.86 -15.13 22.56
CA CYS A 437 10.52 -15.50 23.95
C CYS A 437 9.06 -15.17 24.27
N ASP A 438 8.30 -16.18 24.69
CA ASP A 438 6.87 -16.03 24.98
C ASP A 438 6.55 -15.14 26.18
N LYS A 439 7.53 -14.96 27.11
CA LYS A 439 7.37 -14.13 28.32
C LYS A 439 7.75 -12.66 28.15
N CYS A 440 8.82 -12.36 27.42
CA CYS A 440 9.33 -10.97 27.30
C CYS A 440 9.32 -10.42 25.86
N LEU A 441 8.78 -11.17 24.90
CA LEU A 441 8.60 -10.79 23.49
C LEU A 441 9.90 -10.42 22.74
N LYS A 442 11.06 -10.61 23.36
CA LYS A 442 12.38 -10.45 22.76
C LYS A 442 12.70 -11.59 21.80
N TRP A 443 13.34 -11.26 20.69
CA TRP A 443 13.92 -12.20 19.76
C TRP A 443 15.29 -12.68 20.24
N ARG A 444 15.52 -13.99 20.14
CA ARG A 444 16.78 -14.67 20.44
C ARG A 444 17.27 -15.41 19.21
N THR A 445 18.58 -15.43 19.00
CA THR A 445 19.24 -16.30 18.01
C THR A 445 19.71 -17.56 18.73
N LEU A 446 19.44 -18.73 18.16
CA LEU A 446 19.90 -20.00 18.70
C LEU A 446 21.20 -20.42 17.98
N PRO A 447 22.23 -20.90 18.70
CA PRO A 447 23.45 -21.39 18.07
C PRO A 447 23.16 -22.65 17.25
N PHE A 448 23.84 -22.81 16.10
CA PHE A 448 23.71 -24.00 15.28
C PHE A 448 24.20 -25.25 16.02
N GLN A 449 23.41 -26.33 15.94
CA GLN A 449 23.77 -27.66 16.45
C GLN A 449 23.33 -28.70 15.42
N MET A 450 24.13 -29.76 15.23
CA MET A 450 23.83 -30.80 14.21
C MET A 450 22.51 -31.55 14.49
N ASP A 451 22.10 -31.60 15.76
CA ASP A 451 20.85 -32.20 16.25
C ASP A 451 19.72 -31.17 16.42
N ALA A 452 19.98 -29.88 16.15
CA ALA A 452 18.96 -28.85 16.02
C ALA A 452 18.36 -28.79 14.61
N VAL A 453 19.03 -29.40 13.62
CA VAL A 453 18.43 -29.63 12.29
C VAL A 453 17.22 -30.55 12.48
N ASP A 454 16.05 -30.09 12.02
CA ASP A 454 14.71 -30.68 12.19
C ASP A 454 14.07 -30.52 13.58
N LYS A 455 14.76 -29.92 14.56
CA LYS A 455 14.25 -29.75 15.92
C LYS A 455 13.10 -28.76 15.98
N ARG A 456 11.87 -29.29 16.10
CA ARG A 456 10.68 -28.49 16.42
C ARG A 456 10.75 -28.02 17.89
N TYR A 457 11.29 -26.82 18.11
CA TYR A 457 11.12 -26.09 19.37
C TYR A 457 9.63 -25.96 19.73
N PRO A 458 9.25 -25.97 21.02
CA PRO A 458 7.86 -25.77 21.43
C PRO A 458 7.40 -24.33 21.20
N ASP A 459 6.10 -24.11 21.08
CA ASP A 459 5.53 -22.78 20.84
C ASP A 459 5.65 -21.86 22.08
N SER A 460 5.56 -22.43 23.28
CA SER A 460 5.76 -21.78 24.59
C SER A 460 7.24 -21.55 24.94
N TRP A 461 8.11 -21.37 23.94
CA TRP A 461 9.54 -21.19 24.15
C TRP A 461 9.86 -19.88 24.89
N VAL A 462 10.78 -19.94 25.85
CA VAL A 462 11.22 -18.79 26.66
C VAL A 462 12.75 -18.73 26.73
N CYS A 463 13.33 -17.57 27.07
CA CYS A 463 14.79 -17.39 27.08
C CYS A 463 15.55 -18.49 27.81
N LEU A 464 15.03 -19.02 28.94
CA LEU A 464 15.68 -20.08 29.74
C LEU A 464 15.86 -21.41 28.98
N MET A 465 15.26 -21.53 27.79
CA MET A 465 15.40 -22.66 26.87
C MET A 465 16.44 -22.38 25.76
N ASN A 466 17.20 -21.29 25.85
CA ASN A 466 18.33 -21.00 24.98
C ASN A 466 19.61 -21.66 25.53
N PRO A 467 20.34 -22.47 24.75
CA PRO A 467 21.65 -22.98 25.17
C PRO A 467 22.75 -21.90 25.22
N ASP A 468 22.52 -20.69 24.70
CA ASP A 468 23.43 -19.55 24.85
C ASP A 468 23.20 -18.79 26.18
N GLY A 469 24.16 -18.91 27.11
CA GLY A 469 24.18 -18.22 28.41
C GLY A 469 24.36 -16.69 28.36
N ALA A 470 24.57 -16.08 27.18
CA ALA A 470 24.44 -14.63 27.01
C ALA A 470 22.95 -14.21 26.82
N GLN A 471 22.09 -15.14 26.41
CA GLN A 471 20.72 -14.90 25.96
C GLN A 471 19.65 -15.74 26.69
N ASP A 472 20.06 -16.56 27.67
CA ASP A 472 19.26 -17.47 28.50
C ASP A 472 18.20 -16.80 29.39
N ARG A 473 18.22 -15.47 29.51
CA ARG A 473 17.41 -14.72 30.47
C ARG A 473 16.59 -13.59 29.84
N CYS A 474 15.55 -13.14 30.53
CA CYS A 474 14.54 -12.23 29.96
C CYS A 474 14.94 -10.76 30.06
N ASP A 475 15.76 -10.41 31.06
CA ASP A 475 16.40 -9.10 31.28
C ASP A 475 17.44 -8.78 30.21
N ALA A 476 18.29 -9.75 29.82
CA ALA A 476 19.36 -9.57 28.84
C ALA A 476 18.87 -8.86 27.56
N PRO A 477 19.65 -7.92 27.00
CA PRO A 477 19.23 -7.08 25.87
C PRO A 477 18.87 -7.93 24.64
N GLU A 478 18.02 -7.42 23.76
CA GLU A 478 17.83 -8.05 22.45
C GLU A 478 19.03 -7.75 21.54
N GLN A 479 19.57 -8.79 20.91
CA GLN A 479 20.63 -8.62 19.93
C GLN A 479 20.03 -8.06 18.63
N LYS A 480 20.43 -6.84 18.25
CA LYS A 480 20.13 -6.30 16.91
C LYS A 480 20.81 -7.15 15.85
N GLN A 481 20.18 -7.28 14.68
CA GLN A 481 20.85 -7.87 13.52
C GLN A 481 21.83 -6.85 12.94
N ASN A 482 23.12 -7.17 12.95
CA ASN A 482 24.12 -6.41 12.22
C ASN A 482 24.21 -7.03 10.81
N LEU A 483 23.47 -6.46 9.86
CA LEU A 483 23.56 -6.84 8.44
C LEU A 483 24.77 -6.13 7.81
N PRO A 484 25.59 -6.79 6.98
CA PRO A 484 26.60 -6.12 6.18
C PRO A 484 25.94 -5.06 5.29
N ILE A 485 26.46 -3.83 5.34
CA ILE A 485 26.04 -2.75 4.45
C ILE A 485 26.77 -2.93 3.11
N GLY A 486 26.01 -2.94 2.03
CA GLY A 486 26.51 -2.77 0.67
C GLY A 486 26.26 -1.35 0.17
N ILE A 487 26.99 -0.97 -0.87
CA ILE A 487 26.94 0.36 -1.49
C ILE A 487 26.46 0.15 -2.93
N LEU A 488 25.52 0.97 -3.41
CA LEU A 488 25.21 1.00 -4.85
C LEU A 488 26.39 1.65 -5.56
N ARG A 489 27.08 0.89 -6.40
CA ARG A 489 28.06 1.47 -7.31
C ARG A 489 27.31 1.91 -8.56
N LYS A 490 27.12 3.23 -8.72
CA LYS A 490 26.89 3.81 -10.04
C LYS A 490 28.11 3.41 -10.89
N ASP A 491 27.95 2.45 -11.81
CA ASP A 491 28.98 2.18 -12.80
C ASP A 491 29.06 3.44 -13.68
N THR A 492 30.14 4.22 -13.61
CA THR A 492 30.29 5.49 -14.34
C THR A 492 30.12 5.23 -15.84
N LYS A 493 28.93 5.53 -16.38
CA LYS A 493 28.58 5.24 -17.77
C LYS A 493 29.58 5.96 -18.66
N THR A 494 30.34 5.21 -19.47
CA THR A 494 31.30 5.82 -20.39
C THR A 494 30.56 6.75 -21.35
N SER A 495 31.25 7.74 -21.93
CA SER A 495 30.64 8.61 -22.94
C SER A 495 30.02 7.79 -24.09
N GLU A 496 30.65 6.70 -24.51
CA GLU A 496 30.09 5.77 -25.50
C GLU A 496 28.79 5.08 -25.05
N ASP A 497 28.62 4.81 -23.76
CA ASP A 497 27.43 4.15 -23.22
C ASP A 497 26.30 5.15 -22.94
N LYS A 498 26.60 6.38 -22.47
CA LYS A 498 25.62 7.50 -22.49
C LYS A 498 25.18 7.75 -23.96
N GLN A 499 26.09 7.72 -24.94
CA GLN A 499 25.79 7.85 -26.39
C GLN A 499 24.91 6.70 -26.95
N LYS A 500 25.19 5.44 -26.56
CA LYS A 500 24.37 4.27 -26.96
C LYS A 500 22.97 4.34 -26.36
N GLU A 501 22.84 4.65 -25.07
CA GLU A 501 21.54 4.76 -24.41
C GLU A 501 20.72 5.92 -25.01
N LEU A 502 21.34 7.07 -25.28
CA LEU A 502 20.70 8.20 -25.96
C LEU A 502 20.23 7.82 -27.37
N SER A 503 21.07 7.14 -28.16
CA SER A 503 20.68 6.70 -29.51
C SER A 503 19.63 5.58 -29.52
N GLU A 504 19.58 4.72 -28.50
CA GLU A 504 18.47 3.77 -28.28
C GLU A 504 17.18 4.48 -27.83
N LYS A 505 17.25 5.47 -26.93
CA LYS A 505 16.11 6.32 -26.54
C LYS A 505 15.55 7.07 -27.75
N ILE A 506 16.41 7.69 -28.56
CA ILE A 506 16.06 8.34 -29.84
C ILE A 506 15.42 7.34 -30.80
N ARG A 507 16.00 6.14 -30.98
CA ARG A 507 15.41 5.10 -31.84
C ARG A 507 14.01 4.68 -31.36
N GLN A 508 13.82 4.49 -30.06
CA GLN A 508 12.50 4.16 -29.50
C GLN A 508 11.49 5.31 -29.64
N GLN A 509 11.91 6.57 -29.49
CA GLN A 509 11.05 7.72 -29.77
C GLN A 509 10.71 7.84 -31.26
N GLN A 510 11.67 7.59 -32.16
CA GLN A 510 11.45 7.56 -33.60
C GLN A 510 10.52 6.41 -34.02
N GLU A 511 10.64 5.22 -33.42
CA GLU A 511 9.71 4.10 -33.64
C GLU A 511 8.28 4.45 -33.15
N LYS A 512 8.14 5.14 -32.01
CA LYS A 512 6.85 5.69 -31.53
C LYS A 512 6.29 6.77 -32.46
N LEU A 513 7.11 7.73 -32.91
CA LEU A 513 6.72 8.78 -33.85
C LEU A 513 6.29 8.21 -35.20
N VAL A 514 7.01 7.21 -35.72
CA VAL A 514 6.64 6.49 -36.96
C VAL A 514 5.35 5.68 -36.77
N ALA A 515 5.09 5.13 -35.57
CA ALA A 515 3.80 4.50 -35.27
C ALA A 515 2.65 5.53 -35.24
N LEU A 516 2.86 6.70 -34.64
CA LEU A 516 1.90 7.82 -34.60
C LEU A 516 1.66 8.45 -35.98
N GLN A 517 2.68 8.53 -36.83
CA GLN A 517 2.53 9.00 -38.23
C GLN A 517 1.84 7.97 -39.13
N LYS A 518 1.87 6.67 -38.78
CA LYS A 518 1.12 5.62 -39.50
C LYS A 518 -0.39 5.63 -39.20
N THR A 519 -0.84 6.26 -38.12
CA THR A 519 -2.25 6.64 -37.96
C THR A 519 -2.57 7.89 -38.80
N THR A 520 -3.15 7.67 -39.98
CA THR A 520 -3.38 8.73 -40.98
C THR A 520 -4.37 9.78 -40.49
N THR A 521 -4.00 11.07 -40.62
CA THR A 521 -4.94 12.18 -40.37
C THR A 521 -5.90 12.34 -41.55
N VAL A 522 -7.20 12.12 -41.31
CA VAL A 522 -8.26 12.35 -42.32
C VAL A 522 -8.44 13.86 -42.49
N LYS A 523 -8.11 14.38 -43.68
CA LYS A 523 -8.13 15.84 -43.97
C LYS A 523 -9.23 16.27 -44.94
N SER A 524 -10.10 15.37 -45.40
CA SER A 524 -11.29 15.74 -46.19
C SER A 524 -12.52 14.87 -45.87
N ALA A 525 -13.71 15.41 -46.16
CA ALA A 525 -14.97 14.66 -46.09
C ALA A 525 -15.17 13.66 -47.26
N ALA A 526 -14.28 13.64 -48.26
CA ALA A 526 -14.35 12.70 -49.38
C ALA A 526 -13.76 11.33 -49.03
N ASP A 527 -12.70 11.30 -48.23
CA ASP A 527 -11.92 10.09 -47.89
C ASP A 527 -12.73 9.06 -47.07
N VAL A 528 -13.77 9.53 -46.39
CA VAL A 528 -14.73 8.72 -45.60
C VAL A 528 -15.41 7.62 -46.45
N LYS A 529 -15.41 7.75 -47.79
CA LYS A 529 -15.99 6.76 -48.72
C LYS A 529 -15.04 5.65 -49.19
N GLN A 530 -13.78 5.61 -48.75
CA GLN A 530 -12.82 4.55 -49.13
C GLN A 530 -12.24 3.74 -47.96
N VAL A 531 -12.79 3.84 -46.75
CA VAL A 531 -12.44 2.92 -45.64
C VAL A 531 -13.18 1.58 -45.84
N PRO A 532 -12.49 0.43 -45.97
CA PRO A 532 -13.17 -0.86 -46.15
C PRO A 532 -13.86 -1.33 -44.85
N LEU A 533 -15.17 -1.56 -44.91
CA LEU A 533 -15.95 -2.06 -43.78
C LEU A 533 -15.99 -3.60 -43.76
N GLU A 534 -14.90 -4.24 -43.35
CA GLU A 534 -14.94 -5.67 -43.00
C GLU A 534 -15.39 -5.85 -41.55
N THR A 535 -16.68 -6.15 -41.36
CA THR A 535 -17.23 -6.59 -40.07
C THR A 535 -16.90 -8.07 -39.82
N ALA A 536 -16.49 -8.38 -38.58
CA ALA A 536 -15.78 -9.61 -38.25
C ALA A 536 -16.58 -10.90 -38.48
N THR A 537 -16.33 -11.60 -39.60
CA THR A 537 -16.84 -12.96 -39.84
C THR A 537 -15.87 -13.85 -40.62
N ARG A 538 -14.92 -14.52 -39.93
CA ARG A 538 -14.53 -15.94 -40.19
C ARG A 538 -13.48 -16.48 -39.23
N SER A 539 -13.47 -17.81 -39.09
CA SER A 539 -12.51 -18.58 -38.30
C SER A 539 -11.32 -19.06 -39.15
N SER A 540 -10.16 -19.20 -38.49
CA SER A 540 -9.11 -20.21 -38.76
C SER A 540 -8.47 -20.27 -40.16
N GLN A 541 -7.14 -20.09 -40.22
CA GLN A 541 -6.19 -21.21 -40.36
C GLN A 541 -4.72 -20.73 -40.46
N ARG A 542 -3.85 -21.10 -39.50
CA ARG A 542 -2.50 -21.65 -39.78
C ARG A 542 -1.74 -22.18 -38.54
N THR A 543 -1.69 -23.50 -38.45
CA THR A 543 -0.48 -24.33 -38.19
C THR A 543 0.50 -23.96 -37.05
N ALA A 544 0.33 -24.61 -35.89
CA ALA A 544 1.40 -25.19 -35.07
C ALA A 544 0.95 -26.59 -34.60
N ALA A 545 1.86 -27.52 -34.29
CA ALA A 545 1.57 -28.96 -34.38
C ALA A 545 1.62 -29.79 -33.08
N ARG A 546 0.43 -30.31 -32.68
CA ARG A 546 0.20 -31.55 -31.88
C ARG A 546 0.75 -31.54 -30.42
N PRO A 547 0.40 -32.52 -29.54
CA PRO A 547 -0.18 -33.86 -29.76
C PRO A 547 -1.71 -33.95 -29.63
N ARG A 548 -2.27 -35.12 -29.98
CA ARG A 548 -3.65 -35.55 -29.66
C ARG A 548 -3.65 -37.01 -29.22
N SER A 549 -4.35 -37.31 -28.12
CA SER A 549 -4.87 -38.64 -27.83
C SER A 549 -6.33 -38.74 -28.28
N PRO A 550 -6.87 -39.95 -28.59
CA PRO A 550 -8.13 -40.08 -29.31
C PRO A 550 -9.36 -40.38 -28.44
N PRO A 551 -10.57 -40.00 -28.89
CA PRO A 551 -11.81 -40.71 -28.61
C PRO A 551 -12.25 -41.59 -29.80
N LEU A 552 -13.16 -42.53 -29.52
CA LEU A 552 -13.72 -43.51 -30.45
C LEU A 552 -14.82 -42.92 -31.37
N PRO A 553 -15.16 -43.61 -32.46
CA PRO A 553 -16.58 -43.83 -32.79
C PRO A 553 -16.94 -45.33 -32.87
N ALA A 554 -18.24 -45.63 -32.79
CA ALA A 554 -18.75 -46.99 -32.63
C ALA A 554 -19.16 -47.69 -33.95
N VAL A 555 -18.79 -48.97 -34.04
CA VAL A 555 -19.56 -50.16 -34.51
C VAL A 555 -20.58 -50.01 -35.66
N VAL A 556 -20.52 -50.94 -36.65
CA VAL A 556 -21.55 -51.44 -37.62
C VAL A 556 -20.98 -51.54 -39.05
N LYS A 557 -21.18 -52.58 -39.89
CA LYS A 557 -21.52 -54.03 -39.75
C LYS A 557 -21.10 -54.75 -41.05
N LYS A 558 -20.36 -55.89 -40.95
CA LYS A 558 -20.27 -57.00 -41.95
C LYS A 558 -19.60 -56.73 -43.33
N ALA A 559 -19.06 -57.70 -44.08
CA ALA A 559 -18.53 -59.06 -43.76
C ALA A 559 -17.78 -59.69 -44.99
N VAL A 560 -17.22 -60.90 -44.78
CA VAL A 560 -16.80 -61.93 -45.78
C VAL A 560 -15.42 -61.79 -46.46
N SER A 561 -14.49 -62.63 -45.96
CA SER A 561 -13.51 -63.49 -46.66
C SER A 561 -12.98 -63.18 -48.07
N GLN A 562 -11.65 -63.19 -48.24
CA GLN A 562 -10.90 -64.33 -48.85
C GLN A 562 -9.36 -64.15 -48.78
N SER A 563 -8.62 -65.25 -48.92
CA SER A 563 -7.15 -65.34 -49.13
C SER A 563 -6.91 -66.15 -50.42
N PRO A 564 -5.75 -66.13 -51.12
CA PRO A 564 -4.52 -66.75 -50.57
C PRO A 564 -3.12 -66.27 -51.11
N VAL A 565 -2.07 -66.57 -50.32
CA VAL A 565 -0.74 -67.12 -50.71
C VAL A 565 0.11 -66.45 -51.83
N THR A 566 1.36 -66.05 -51.48
CA THR A 566 2.60 -66.65 -52.06
C THR A 566 3.86 -66.49 -51.19
N LYS A 567 4.45 -67.64 -50.80
CA LYS A 567 5.89 -68.01 -50.66
C LYS A 567 6.88 -67.20 -49.78
N ALA A 568 7.72 -67.97 -49.08
CA ALA A 568 9.00 -67.63 -48.41
C ALA A 568 10.08 -68.63 -48.92
N PRO A 569 11.33 -68.84 -48.38
CA PRO A 569 11.97 -68.32 -47.15
C PRO A 569 13.49 -67.91 -47.37
N PRO A 570 14.57 -68.18 -46.56
CA PRO A 570 15.85 -67.40 -46.52
C PRO A 570 17.08 -68.28 -46.97
N PRO A 571 18.33 -68.40 -46.38
CA PRO A 571 19.04 -67.71 -45.27
C PRO A 571 20.62 -67.57 -45.27
N LYS A 572 21.16 -66.82 -44.28
CA LYS A 572 22.38 -67.08 -43.43
C LYS A 572 23.88 -66.84 -43.85
N THR A 573 24.70 -66.61 -42.80
CA THR A 573 26.12 -67.04 -42.50
C THR A 573 27.42 -66.38 -43.05
N THR A 574 27.98 -65.42 -42.30
CA THR A 574 29.27 -65.47 -41.49
C THR A 574 30.66 -65.82 -42.16
N PRO A 575 31.79 -66.18 -41.45
CA PRO A 575 33.07 -65.40 -41.45
C PRO A 575 34.35 -66.30 -41.66
N PRO A 576 35.57 -66.16 -41.04
CA PRO A 576 36.33 -65.03 -40.40
C PRO A 576 37.85 -64.93 -40.81
N SER A 577 38.64 -63.95 -40.28
CA SER A 577 40.13 -64.06 -40.16
C SER A 577 40.77 -63.18 -39.07
N ARG A 578 41.88 -63.64 -38.43
CA ARG A 578 42.71 -62.93 -37.40
C ARG A 578 44.16 -63.50 -37.39
N PRO A 579 45.20 -62.74 -36.98
CA PRO A 579 45.80 -62.77 -35.61
C PRO A 579 46.02 -61.32 -35.06
N SER A 580 46.61 -60.99 -33.90
CA SER A 580 47.26 -61.68 -32.74
C SER A 580 46.60 -61.16 -31.42
N ARG A 581 46.77 -61.63 -30.16
CA ARG A 581 47.92 -62.08 -29.32
C ARG A 581 48.92 -60.92 -29.04
N THR A 582 49.31 -60.55 -27.80
CA THR A 582 49.41 -61.26 -26.50
C THR A 582 49.00 -60.40 -25.27
N GLN A 583 48.69 -61.03 -24.12
CA GLN A 583 48.53 -60.52 -22.74
C GLN A 583 49.15 -61.58 -21.77
N PRO A 584 49.29 -61.44 -20.41
CA PRO A 584 48.77 -60.45 -19.44
C PRO A 584 49.80 -59.96 -18.36
N ALA A 585 49.32 -59.51 -17.18
CA ALA A 585 50.04 -59.09 -15.95
C ALA A 585 50.38 -60.31 -15.01
N PRO A 586 50.66 -60.24 -13.66
CA PRO A 586 50.71 -59.14 -12.65
C PRO A 586 51.82 -59.27 -11.53
N VAL A 587 51.60 -58.70 -10.31
CA VAL A 587 52.14 -59.02 -8.94
C VAL A 587 52.98 -57.92 -8.19
N LEU A 588 52.86 -57.92 -6.84
CA LEU A 588 53.39 -57.04 -5.76
C LEU A 588 54.71 -57.64 -5.13
N PRO A 589 55.30 -57.30 -3.93
CA PRO A 589 54.83 -56.44 -2.81
C PRO A 589 55.84 -55.63 -1.92
N ALA A 590 55.26 -54.67 -1.18
CA ALA A 590 55.47 -54.23 0.23
C ALA A 590 56.85 -54.26 0.97
N LYS A 591 57.18 -53.10 1.60
CA LYS A 591 57.50 -52.88 3.05
C LYS A 591 57.88 -51.39 3.30
N ALA A 592 57.88 -50.79 4.50
CA ALA A 592 56.99 -50.78 5.69
C ALA A 592 57.67 -49.98 6.83
N LYS A 593 56.99 -49.05 7.53
CA LYS A 593 57.24 -48.65 8.96
C LYS A 593 56.30 -47.55 9.50
N THR A 594 56.02 -47.60 10.80
CA THR A 594 55.15 -46.73 11.65
C THR A 594 55.44 -47.01 13.15
N PRO A 595 54.92 -46.26 14.15
CA PRO A 595 54.42 -44.88 14.19
C PRO A 595 55.45 -43.96 14.90
N PRO A 596 55.43 -43.50 16.20
CA PRO A 596 54.45 -43.55 17.32
C PRO A 596 54.06 -42.16 17.93
N SER A 597 53.37 -42.18 19.08
CA SER A 597 53.17 -41.11 20.09
C SER A 597 53.46 -41.73 21.50
N PRO A 598 53.11 -41.19 22.71
CA PRO A 598 52.66 -39.87 23.21
C PRO A 598 53.51 -39.42 24.48
N PRO A 599 52.98 -39.00 25.67
CA PRO A 599 52.24 -37.78 26.04
C PRO A 599 52.99 -36.71 26.94
N PRO A 600 52.73 -36.45 28.26
CA PRO A 600 52.24 -35.11 28.68
C PRO A 600 52.93 -34.44 29.90
N ARG A 601 52.59 -33.16 30.15
CA ARG A 601 52.65 -32.47 31.47
C ARG A 601 51.89 -31.12 31.44
N SER A 602 51.82 -30.40 32.56
CA SER A 602 50.65 -30.42 33.49
C SER A 602 50.86 -29.45 34.66
N VAL A 603 49.77 -28.82 35.17
CA VAL A 603 49.68 -27.96 36.41
C VAL A 603 50.58 -26.69 36.40
N LYS A 604 50.32 -25.61 37.18
CA LYS A 604 49.33 -25.33 38.24
C LYS A 604 48.97 -23.82 38.31
N ALA A 605 47.98 -23.46 39.12
CA ALA A 605 47.64 -22.08 39.47
C ALA A 605 48.59 -21.47 40.53
N THR A 606 48.59 -20.12 40.66
CA THR A 606 48.45 -19.29 41.91
C THR A 606 48.97 -17.86 41.70
N THR A 607 48.49 -16.75 42.30
CA THR A 607 47.19 -16.30 42.88
C THR A 607 47.31 -14.80 43.29
N ARG A 608 46.19 -14.06 43.43
CA ARG A 608 46.05 -12.77 44.17
C ARG A 608 46.70 -11.52 43.51
N ALA A 609 46.27 -10.26 43.75
CA ALA A 609 45.10 -9.72 44.47
C ALA A 609 44.73 -8.27 44.04
N THR A 610 43.61 -7.77 44.59
CA THR A 610 43.20 -6.36 44.86
C THR A 610 44.35 -5.35 45.12
N SER A 611 44.21 -4.02 44.93
CA SER A 611 43.00 -3.16 44.97
C SER A 611 43.17 -1.73 44.39
N THR A 612 42.05 -1.16 43.91
CA THR A 612 41.54 0.25 43.97
C THR A 612 42.29 1.39 44.72
N PRO A 613 42.03 2.71 44.45
CA PRO A 613 41.25 3.36 43.35
C PRO A 613 41.97 4.64 42.72
N PRO A 614 41.45 5.91 42.60
CA PRO A 614 41.70 6.76 41.42
C PRO A 614 42.13 8.22 41.83
N PRO A 615 41.71 9.34 41.17
CA PRO A 615 41.54 9.67 39.74
C PRO A 615 42.47 10.86 39.31
N SER A 616 42.43 11.29 38.03
CA SER A 616 42.00 12.66 37.61
C SER A 616 42.59 13.20 36.28
N LYS A 617 41.78 14.05 35.62
CA LYS A 617 42.10 15.13 34.65
C LYS A 617 42.76 14.79 33.29
N ALA A 618 42.33 15.53 32.27
CA ALA A 618 42.88 15.57 30.91
C ALA A 618 44.09 16.52 30.81
N PRO A 619 44.79 16.53 29.66
CA PRO A 619 44.70 17.76 28.84
C PRO A 619 44.71 17.57 27.30
N ALA A 620 44.29 18.64 26.61
CA ALA A 620 44.70 19.11 25.28
C ALA A 620 44.84 18.14 24.08
N ARG A 621 43.95 18.30 23.08
CA ARG A 621 44.09 17.79 21.71
C ARG A 621 44.88 18.80 20.85
N ARG A 622 45.85 18.33 20.04
CA ARG A 622 46.33 19.02 18.82
C ARG A 622 45.90 18.20 17.60
N SER A 623 45.81 18.86 16.44
CA SER A 623 45.18 18.30 15.22
C SER A 623 46.20 17.88 14.16
N ALA A 624 45.82 16.91 13.32
CA ALA A 624 46.23 16.76 11.92
C ALA A 624 45.33 15.72 11.21
N THR A 625 45.15 15.89 9.89
CA THR A 625 44.67 14.91 8.88
C THR A 625 43.35 14.16 9.15
N GLN A 626 42.24 14.80 8.75
CA GLN A 626 41.04 14.21 8.12
C GLN A 626 40.18 15.39 7.62
N THR A 627 40.37 15.76 6.35
CA THR A 627 39.77 16.91 5.62
C THR A 627 40.07 16.75 4.12
N HIS A 628 39.69 15.61 3.52
CA HIS A 628 39.90 15.34 2.09
C HIS A 628 38.99 14.21 1.58
N ASP A 629 38.61 13.29 2.47
CA ASP A 629 37.55 12.31 2.19
C ASP A 629 36.14 12.95 2.31
N ASP A 630 35.97 13.97 3.16
CA ASP A 630 34.69 14.66 3.39
C ASP A 630 34.31 15.65 2.26
N GLU A 631 35.28 16.23 1.56
CA GLU A 631 35.04 17.21 0.47
C GLU A 631 34.63 16.49 -0.83
N GLU A 632 35.18 15.30 -1.10
CA GLU A 632 34.78 14.44 -2.22
C GLU A 632 33.36 13.85 -2.03
N GLU A 633 32.92 13.54 -0.79
CA GLU A 633 31.53 13.14 -0.50
C GLU A 633 30.53 14.32 -0.61
N GLU A 634 30.95 15.59 -0.40
CA GLU A 634 30.07 16.75 -0.61
C GLU A 634 29.91 17.06 -2.11
N GLU A 635 30.98 17.09 -2.91
CA GLU A 635 30.91 17.30 -4.38
C GLU A 635 30.08 16.20 -5.10
N GLU A 636 30.26 14.91 -4.76
CA GLU A 636 29.42 13.83 -5.34
C GLU A 636 27.93 14.01 -5.00
N THR A 637 27.57 14.66 -3.88
CA THR A 637 26.15 14.93 -3.55
C THR A 637 25.56 16.16 -4.23
N GLU A 638 26.36 17.15 -4.62
CA GLU A 638 25.87 18.28 -5.41
C GLU A 638 25.61 17.85 -6.86
N GLU A 639 26.46 17.03 -7.48
CA GLU A 639 26.18 16.41 -8.79
C GLU A 639 24.93 15.48 -8.76
N GLU A 640 24.65 14.78 -7.65
CA GLU A 640 23.41 13.98 -7.51
C GLU A 640 22.14 14.82 -7.36
N GLU A 641 22.20 16.02 -6.76
CA GLU A 641 21.03 16.91 -6.68
C GLU A 641 20.81 17.67 -8.01
N GLU A 642 21.85 17.93 -8.82
CA GLU A 642 21.69 18.46 -10.19
C GLU A 642 21.16 17.41 -11.20
N GLU A 643 21.68 16.17 -11.27
CA GLU A 643 21.11 15.13 -12.17
C GLU A 643 19.65 14.76 -11.80
N GLU A 644 19.20 14.88 -10.52
CA GLU A 644 17.77 14.70 -10.16
C GLU A 644 16.90 15.95 -10.47
N GLU A 645 17.42 17.19 -10.37
CA GLU A 645 16.64 18.38 -10.76
C GLU A 645 16.44 18.47 -12.29
N GLU A 646 17.40 18.07 -13.13
CA GLU A 646 17.19 17.99 -14.59
C GLU A 646 16.14 16.94 -14.99
N GLU A 647 16.12 15.74 -14.38
CA GLU A 647 15.06 14.74 -14.66
C GLU A 647 13.66 15.18 -14.12
N GLU A 648 13.58 15.99 -13.05
CA GLU A 648 12.30 16.59 -12.62
C GLU A 648 11.88 17.80 -13.47
N GLU A 649 12.78 18.61 -14.04
CA GLU A 649 12.42 19.66 -15.02
C GLU A 649 11.89 19.05 -16.33
N GLU A 650 12.52 18.00 -16.88
CA GLU A 650 12.00 17.33 -18.10
C GLU A 650 10.63 16.65 -17.88
N GLU A 651 10.36 16.00 -16.73
CA GLU A 651 9.02 15.43 -16.46
C GLU A 651 7.98 16.48 -16.03
N SER A 652 8.37 17.58 -15.38
CA SER A 652 7.39 18.59 -14.90
C SER A 652 6.82 19.47 -16.01
N ALA A 653 7.48 19.56 -17.17
CA ALA A 653 6.98 20.23 -18.36
C ALA A 653 5.61 19.72 -18.86
N GLU A 654 5.16 18.50 -18.45
CA GLU A 654 3.85 17.94 -18.81
C GLU A 654 2.72 18.11 -17.76
N GLU A 655 2.96 18.62 -16.53
CA GLU A 655 1.91 18.76 -15.48
C GLU A 655 1.54 20.21 -15.10
N GLU A 656 0.27 20.60 -15.25
CA GLU A 656 -0.27 21.90 -14.77
C GLU A 656 -0.51 21.93 -13.25
N GLU A 657 -0.09 23.02 -12.58
CA GLU A 657 -0.27 23.26 -11.15
C GLU A 657 -1.73 23.14 -10.64
N PRO A 658 -1.98 22.40 -9.53
CA PRO A 658 -3.26 22.41 -8.82
C PRO A 658 -3.30 23.43 -7.66
N GLN A 659 -3.74 24.67 -7.92
CA GLN A 659 -3.83 25.75 -6.92
C GLN A 659 -4.65 25.43 -5.64
N PRO A 660 -4.33 26.08 -4.48
CA PRO A 660 -4.74 25.63 -3.15
C PRO A 660 -6.23 25.83 -2.80
N LYS A 661 -6.80 24.84 -2.10
CA LYS A 661 -8.22 24.74 -1.73
C LYS A 661 -8.61 25.67 -0.57
N LYS A 662 -9.08 26.88 -0.87
CA LYS A 662 -9.92 27.67 0.06
C LYS A 662 -11.35 27.13 0.10
N SER A 663 -12.02 27.22 1.25
CA SER A 663 -13.38 26.69 1.47
C SER A 663 -14.41 27.43 0.61
N LYS A 664 -15.13 26.69 -0.25
CA LYS A 664 -16.11 27.25 -1.19
C LYS A 664 -17.41 27.66 -0.49
N LEU A 665 -17.86 28.89 -0.76
CA LEU A 665 -18.99 29.55 -0.11
C LEU A 665 -20.31 28.83 -0.42
N ALA A 666 -21.14 28.58 0.59
CA ALA A 666 -22.44 27.91 0.42
C ALA A 666 -23.57 28.92 0.15
N VAL A 667 -24.40 28.62 -0.85
CA VAL A 667 -25.49 29.47 -1.34
C VAL A 667 -26.67 28.60 -1.79
N GLU A 668 -27.83 29.22 -1.89
CA GLU A 668 -28.93 28.69 -2.72
C GLU A 668 -29.07 29.59 -3.94
N ALA A 669 -29.25 28.98 -5.12
CA ALA A 669 -29.54 29.70 -6.34
C ALA A 669 -30.76 29.11 -7.06
N LYS A 670 -31.49 29.99 -7.75
CA LYS A 670 -32.78 29.65 -8.35
C LYS A 670 -32.59 29.05 -9.75
N VAL A 671 -33.29 27.96 -10.05
CA VAL A 671 -33.27 27.31 -11.37
C VAL A 671 -34.68 26.90 -11.75
N ASN A 672 -35.15 27.28 -12.94
CA ASN A 672 -36.49 27.01 -13.48
C ASN A 672 -37.68 27.40 -12.57
N GLY A 673 -37.45 28.22 -11.54
CA GLY A 673 -38.46 28.65 -10.56
C GLY A 673 -38.20 28.18 -9.13
N GLU A 674 -37.44 27.09 -8.95
CA GLU A 674 -37.18 26.45 -7.67
C GLU A 674 -35.78 26.81 -7.11
N TRP A 675 -35.58 26.63 -5.80
CA TRP A 675 -34.31 26.92 -5.13
C TRP A 675 -33.47 25.64 -4.96
N PHE A 676 -32.21 25.68 -5.40
CA PHE A 676 -31.28 24.57 -5.27
C PHE A 676 -30.04 24.99 -4.48
N THR A 677 -29.61 24.14 -3.54
CA THR A 677 -28.40 24.32 -2.76
C THR A 677 -27.15 24.09 -3.61
N GLY A 678 -26.12 24.88 -3.37
CA GLY A 678 -24.86 24.75 -4.09
C GLY A 678 -23.71 25.54 -3.46
N ARG A 679 -22.55 25.42 -4.10
CA ARG A 679 -21.30 26.02 -3.64
C ARG A 679 -20.65 26.85 -4.74
N VAL A 680 -20.19 28.05 -4.38
CA VAL A 680 -19.53 28.98 -5.31
C VAL A 680 -18.18 28.39 -5.72
N THR A 681 -18.07 27.96 -6.97
CA THR A 681 -16.87 27.31 -7.53
C THR A 681 -15.89 28.27 -8.17
N ALA A 682 -16.37 29.42 -8.67
CA ALA A 682 -15.58 30.52 -9.23
C ALA A 682 -16.29 31.87 -8.97
N VAL A 683 -15.52 32.96 -9.00
CA VAL A 683 -16.00 34.34 -8.84
C VAL A 683 -15.37 35.20 -9.93
N GLU A 684 -16.15 36.08 -10.54
CA GLU A 684 -15.73 37.03 -11.57
C GLU A 684 -16.14 38.43 -11.11
N THR A 685 -15.23 39.41 -11.21
CA THR A 685 -15.44 40.79 -10.75
C THR A 685 -15.24 41.76 -11.91
N GLY A 686 -16.34 42.28 -12.47
CA GLY A 686 -16.33 43.42 -13.39
C GLY A 686 -16.29 44.76 -12.63
N LYS A 687 -16.15 45.86 -13.36
CA LYS A 687 -16.00 47.22 -12.78
C LYS A 687 -17.14 47.64 -11.84
N GLU A 688 -18.36 47.14 -12.08
CA GLU A 688 -19.57 47.50 -11.32
C GLU A 688 -20.41 46.29 -10.86
N SER A 689 -19.98 45.05 -11.13
CA SER A 689 -20.75 43.85 -10.75
C SER A 689 -19.88 42.62 -10.49
N VAL A 690 -20.41 41.69 -9.70
CA VAL A 690 -19.74 40.44 -9.31
C VAL A 690 -20.62 39.26 -9.68
N ARG A 691 -20.08 38.29 -10.43
CA ARG A 691 -20.75 37.02 -10.76
C ARG A 691 -20.14 35.86 -9.98
N TRP A 692 -20.98 34.91 -9.61
CA TRP A 692 -20.64 33.67 -8.90
C TRP A 692 -21.03 32.47 -9.75
N LYS A 693 -20.10 31.55 -9.98
CA LYS A 693 -20.44 30.24 -10.57
C LYS A 693 -20.86 29.31 -9.44
N VAL A 694 -22.14 29.01 -9.33
CA VAL A 694 -22.69 28.10 -8.32
C VAL A 694 -22.75 26.71 -8.92
N LYS A 695 -22.07 25.75 -8.30
CA LYS A 695 -22.26 24.33 -8.59
C LYS A 695 -23.29 23.77 -7.63
N PHE A 696 -24.35 23.19 -8.17
CA PHE A 696 -25.44 22.61 -7.38
C PHE A 696 -25.04 21.26 -6.79
N ASP A 697 -25.50 21.00 -5.57
CA ASP A 697 -25.26 19.74 -4.88
C ASP A 697 -26.28 18.65 -5.28
N TYR A 698 -27.49 19.05 -5.71
CA TYR A 698 -28.49 18.20 -6.37
C TYR A 698 -29.36 19.03 -7.33
N VAL A 699 -29.62 18.51 -8.54
CA VAL A 699 -30.55 19.08 -9.55
C VAL A 699 -31.05 17.96 -10.48
N PRO A 700 -32.25 18.09 -11.09
CA PRO A 700 -32.77 17.11 -12.06
C PRO A 700 -31.84 16.88 -13.26
N MET A 701 -31.86 15.66 -13.82
CA MET A 701 -30.90 15.19 -14.84
C MET A 701 -30.73 16.11 -16.07
N ASN A 702 -31.76 16.85 -16.45
CA ASN A 702 -31.77 17.69 -17.66
C ASN A 702 -31.29 19.14 -17.41
N THR A 703 -30.76 19.43 -16.22
CA THR A 703 -30.38 20.79 -15.78
C THR A 703 -28.86 20.90 -15.60
N PRO A 704 -28.21 22.00 -16.05
CA PRO A 704 -26.79 22.21 -15.84
C PRO A 704 -26.38 22.12 -14.36
N ARG A 705 -25.34 21.31 -14.07
CA ARG A 705 -24.85 21.10 -12.70
C ARG A 705 -24.14 22.33 -12.11
N ASP A 706 -23.83 23.32 -12.93
CA ASP A 706 -23.36 24.64 -12.48
C ASP A 706 -23.89 25.80 -13.35
N ARG A 707 -24.18 26.93 -12.70
CA ARG A 707 -24.76 28.15 -13.31
C ARG A 707 -24.04 29.41 -12.81
N TRP A 708 -23.88 30.41 -13.66
CA TRP A 708 -23.46 31.76 -13.25
C TRP A 708 -24.67 32.60 -12.81
N VAL A 709 -24.53 33.29 -11.67
CA VAL A 709 -25.53 34.22 -11.09
C VAL A 709 -24.85 35.50 -10.59
N PHE A 710 -25.56 36.62 -10.56
CA PHE A 710 -25.04 37.88 -10.03
C PHE A 710 -25.15 37.94 -8.51
N LYS A 711 -24.06 38.30 -7.82
CA LYS A 711 -24.03 38.45 -6.36
C LYS A 711 -25.01 39.54 -5.92
N GLY A 712 -26.09 39.15 -5.24
CA GLY A 712 -27.11 40.06 -4.74
C GLY A 712 -28.32 40.25 -5.65
N SER A 713 -28.47 39.44 -6.71
CA SER A 713 -29.75 39.34 -7.44
C SER A 713 -30.73 38.40 -6.72
N ASP A 714 -32.03 38.56 -7.03
CA ASP A 714 -33.12 37.73 -6.49
C ASP A 714 -33.03 36.23 -6.87
N GLU A 715 -32.06 35.85 -7.70
CA GLU A 715 -31.76 34.47 -8.07
C GLU A 715 -30.74 33.79 -7.14
N VAL A 716 -30.08 34.49 -6.19
CA VAL A 716 -29.07 33.87 -5.30
C VAL A 716 -29.08 34.44 -3.88
N ARG A 717 -29.07 33.56 -2.88
CA ARG A 717 -28.98 33.93 -1.46
C ARG A 717 -27.90 33.14 -0.71
N LEU A 718 -27.30 33.78 0.29
CA LEU A 718 -26.28 33.16 1.15
C LEU A 718 -26.93 32.26 2.21
N MET A 719 -26.40 31.05 2.36
CA MET A 719 -26.78 30.19 3.48
C MET A 719 -26.24 30.77 4.79
N ARG A 720 -27.14 31.11 5.72
CA ARG A 720 -26.77 31.66 7.03
C ARG A 720 -26.20 30.52 7.91
N PRO A 721 -25.03 30.69 8.56
CA PRO A 721 -24.52 29.69 9.48
C PRO A 721 -25.51 29.43 10.64
N ALA A 722 -25.65 28.17 11.03
CA ALA A 722 -26.48 27.81 12.17
C ALA A 722 -25.82 28.24 13.49
N SER A 723 -26.63 28.85 14.36
CA SER A 723 -26.35 29.01 15.79
C SER A 723 -27.60 28.56 16.57
N PRO A 724 -27.45 27.97 17.77
CA PRO A 724 -28.51 27.17 18.36
C PRO A 724 -29.47 27.99 19.22
N GLU A 725 -30.78 27.82 19.01
CA GLU A 725 -31.79 27.90 20.06
C GLU A 725 -33.13 27.28 19.62
N SER A 726 -34.01 27.00 20.57
CA SER A 726 -35.22 26.18 20.38
C SER A 726 -36.51 27.00 20.17
N ARG A 727 -37.50 26.41 19.48
CA ARG A 727 -38.95 26.58 19.76
C ARG A 727 -39.84 25.69 18.87
N SER A 728 -40.81 25.02 19.51
CA SER A 728 -42.03 24.49 18.87
C SER A 728 -43.02 25.64 18.58
N PRO A 729 -44.05 25.43 17.73
CA PRO A 729 -45.38 25.12 18.32
C PRO A 729 -46.33 24.24 17.46
N ASP A 730 -47.36 23.68 18.11
CA ASP A 730 -48.60 23.15 17.51
C ASP A 730 -49.48 24.27 16.90
N THR A 731 -50.41 24.08 15.95
CA THR A 731 -51.74 23.45 16.18
C THR A 731 -52.64 23.38 14.91
N ASN A 732 -53.50 22.35 14.85
CA ASN A 732 -54.90 22.29 14.37
C ASN A 732 -55.37 22.86 13.00
N GLN A 733 -55.70 21.93 12.08
CA GLN A 733 -57.02 21.68 11.42
C GLN A 733 -56.81 20.53 10.39
N GLY A 734 -57.69 19.56 10.11
CA GLY A 734 -59.15 19.40 10.25
C GLY A 734 -59.78 19.30 8.85
N SER A 735 -60.55 18.27 8.43
CA SER A 735 -61.07 17.06 9.11
C SER A 735 -61.66 16.01 8.13
N ALA A 736 -61.66 14.72 8.53
CA ALA A 736 -62.61 13.64 8.13
C ALA A 736 -62.62 13.17 6.63
N ARG A 737 -63.16 11.99 6.23
CA ARG A 737 -64.01 10.96 6.89
C ARG A 737 -63.51 9.51 6.62
N SER A 738 -64.04 8.57 7.41
CA SER A 738 -63.90 7.10 7.30
C SER A 738 -64.88 6.42 6.32
N VAL A 739 -64.66 5.13 6.00
CA VAL A 739 -65.64 4.00 6.05
C VAL A 739 -64.97 2.65 5.70
N THR A 740 -65.37 1.57 6.40
CA THR A 740 -65.10 0.12 6.17
C THR A 740 -66.21 -0.71 6.87
N PRO A 741 -66.34 -2.06 6.71
CA PRO A 741 -65.70 -3.00 5.78
C PRO A 741 -66.65 -3.37 4.60
N PRO A 742 -67.47 -4.46 4.49
CA PRO A 742 -67.74 -5.64 5.34
C PRO A 742 -67.09 -6.96 4.81
N THR A 743 -67.80 -8.12 4.79
CA THR A 743 -67.24 -9.46 4.48
C THR A 743 -68.31 -10.47 4.00
N ALA A 744 -67.88 -11.57 3.33
CA ALA A 744 -68.37 -12.98 3.41
C ALA A 744 -69.08 -13.66 2.20
N ALA A 745 -68.99 -15.01 2.22
CA ALA A 745 -69.72 -16.08 1.51
C ALA A 745 -69.17 -16.67 0.17
N GLU A 746 -69.02 -18.00 0.15
CA GLU A 746 -69.02 -18.90 -1.03
C GLU A 746 -70.42 -19.57 -1.18
N PRO A 747 -70.77 -20.32 -2.25
CA PRO A 747 -70.30 -21.73 -2.39
C PRO A 747 -70.15 -22.33 -3.83
N ASP A 748 -69.13 -23.20 -3.99
CA ASP A 748 -69.07 -24.54 -4.65
C ASP A 748 -69.57 -24.84 -6.11
N THR A 749 -68.94 -25.87 -6.69
CA THR A 749 -69.35 -26.84 -7.77
C THR A 749 -68.82 -26.73 -9.23
N THR A 750 -67.98 -27.73 -9.57
CA THR A 750 -67.88 -28.53 -10.83
C THR A 750 -67.05 -28.14 -12.09
N GLN A 751 -66.15 -29.09 -12.47
CA GLN A 751 -65.70 -29.56 -13.81
C GLN A 751 -64.66 -28.79 -14.70
N SER A 752 -63.38 -29.08 -14.44
CA SER A 752 -62.35 -29.62 -15.38
C SER A 752 -62.09 -29.03 -16.81
N GLY A 753 -61.08 -28.14 -16.90
CA GLY A 753 -59.96 -28.20 -17.87
C GLY A 753 -60.09 -27.53 -19.26
N PRO A 754 -58.98 -27.31 -20.00
CA PRO A 754 -57.55 -27.54 -19.68
C PRO A 754 -56.66 -26.26 -19.67
N SER A 755 -55.51 -26.34 -18.99
CA SER A 755 -54.30 -25.49 -19.08
C SER A 755 -54.47 -23.97 -19.32
N ARG A 756 -54.80 -23.21 -18.26
CA ARG A 756 -54.71 -21.73 -18.24
C ARG A 756 -53.30 -21.20 -17.93
N GLU A 757 -52.50 -22.00 -17.21
CA GLU A 757 -51.17 -21.63 -16.71
C GLU A 757 -50.15 -21.38 -17.85
N THR A 758 -50.24 -22.14 -18.95
CA THR A 758 -49.34 -21.99 -20.11
C THR A 758 -49.48 -20.64 -20.82
N SER A 759 -50.67 -20.04 -20.84
CA SER A 759 -50.89 -18.70 -21.40
C SER A 759 -50.32 -17.60 -20.50
N GLU A 760 -50.56 -17.68 -19.19
CA GLU A 760 -50.11 -16.66 -18.24
C GLU A 760 -48.58 -16.71 -18.03
N GLY A 761 -47.99 -17.91 -18.11
CA GLY A 761 -46.54 -18.10 -18.18
C GLY A 761 -45.90 -17.50 -19.45
N LEU A 762 -46.52 -17.66 -20.62
CA LEU A 762 -46.03 -17.07 -21.88
C LEU A 762 -46.11 -15.53 -21.87
N VAL A 763 -47.20 -14.95 -21.36
CA VAL A 763 -47.35 -13.50 -21.23
C VAL A 763 -46.31 -12.93 -20.26
N THR A 764 -46.09 -13.59 -19.12
CA THR A 764 -45.05 -13.22 -18.15
C THR A 764 -43.65 -13.31 -18.77
N MET A 765 -43.36 -14.37 -19.53
CA MET A 765 -42.06 -14.54 -20.19
C MET A 765 -41.83 -13.47 -21.29
N MET A 766 -42.86 -13.14 -22.08
CA MET A 766 -42.78 -12.03 -23.05
C MET A 766 -42.59 -10.68 -22.36
N ARG A 767 -43.22 -10.46 -21.20
CA ARG A 767 -43.07 -9.23 -20.42
C ARG A 767 -41.63 -9.05 -19.91
N TYR A 768 -41.03 -10.10 -19.34
CA TYR A 768 -39.61 -10.08 -18.98
C TYR A 768 -38.70 -9.86 -20.19
N VAL A 769 -38.96 -10.51 -21.33
CA VAL A 769 -38.17 -10.30 -22.57
C VAL A 769 -38.32 -8.87 -23.09
N TRP A 770 -39.45 -8.21 -22.87
CA TRP A 770 -39.66 -6.81 -23.21
C TRP A 770 -38.92 -5.86 -22.27
N GLU A 771 -39.01 -6.06 -20.95
CA GLU A 771 -38.27 -5.30 -19.94
C GLU A 771 -36.75 -5.45 -20.13
N TYR A 772 -36.25 -6.65 -20.46
CA TYR A 772 -34.84 -6.85 -20.81
C TYR A 772 -34.42 -6.13 -22.10
N LYS A 773 -35.34 -5.96 -23.07
CA LYS A 773 -35.07 -5.24 -24.32
C LYS A 773 -34.96 -3.74 -24.08
N GLU A 774 -35.85 -3.17 -23.27
CA GLU A 774 -35.78 -1.77 -22.86
C GLU A 774 -34.53 -1.51 -21.99
N TYR A 775 -34.18 -2.43 -21.09
CA TYR A 775 -32.93 -2.36 -20.33
C TYR A 775 -31.68 -2.41 -21.23
N PHE A 776 -31.64 -3.29 -22.24
CA PHE A 776 -30.55 -3.33 -23.20
C PHE A 776 -30.44 -2.05 -24.04
N GLN A 777 -31.57 -1.47 -24.47
CA GLN A 777 -31.57 -0.19 -25.19
C GLN A 777 -31.09 0.97 -24.32
N GLN A 778 -31.47 1.02 -23.03
CA GLN A 778 -30.94 2.00 -22.07
C GLN A 778 -29.44 1.80 -21.81
N TYR A 779 -28.97 0.56 -21.74
CA TYR A 779 -27.56 0.23 -21.57
C TYR A 779 -26.72 0.58 -22.81
N GLU A 780 -27.21 0.29 -24.02
CA GLU A 780 -26.58 0.64 -25.29
C GLU A 780 -26.53 2.16 -25.50
N ALA A 781 -27.62 2.88 -25.21
CA ALA A 781 -27.65 4.34 -25.21
C ALA A 781 -26.70 4.94 -24.15
N GLY A 782 -26.60 4.32 -22.98
CA GLY A 782 -25.64 4.69 -21.94
C GLY A 782 -24.18 4.51 -22.39
N LEU A 783 -23.87 3.40 -23.06
CA LEU A 783 -22.55 3.16 -23.66
C LEU A 783 -22.25 4.14 -24.80
N GLN A 784 -23.19 4.42 -25.70
CA GLN A 784 -22.99 5.44 -26.75
C GLN A 784 -22.78 6.83 -26.15
N SER A 785 -23.57 7.22 -25.14
CA SER A 785 -23.37 8.50 -24.43
C SER A 785 -22.02 8.57 -23.72
N LEU A 786 -21.51 7.44 -23.21
CA LEU A 786 -20.20 7.36 -22.56
C LEU A 786 -19.06 7.45 -23.59
N CYS A 787 -19.15 6.71 -24.71
CA CYS A 787 -18.20 6.79 -25.82
C CYS A 787 -18.14 8.21 -26.40
N ASN A 788 -19.29 8.84 -26.67
CA ASN A 788 -19.38 10.22 -27.12
C ASN A 788 -18.75 11.19 -26.09
N SER A 789 -19.02 11.00 -24.80
CA SER A 789 -18.40 11.82 -23.74
C SER A 789 -16.88 11.63 -23.65
N TYR A 790 -16.33 10.45 -23.93
CA TYR A 790 -14.88 10.25 -24.03
C TYR A 790 -14.30 10.88 -25.28
N GLN A 791 -14.97 10.73 -26.43
CA GLN A 791 -14.51 11.28 -27.70
C GLN A 791 -14.50 12.82 -27.69
N THR A 792 -15.60 13.48 -27.30
CA THR A 792 -15.63 14.95 -27.17
C THR A 792 -14.59 15.46 -26.18
N ARG A 793 -14.26 14.69 -25.13
CA ARG A 793 -13.20 15.04 -24.16
C ARG A 793 -11.79 14.82 -24.71
N ALA A 794 -11.59 13.86 -25.60
CA ALA A 794 -10.35 13.69 -26.35
C ALA A 794 -10.16 14.81 -27.38
N GLU A 795 -11.20 15.13 -28.16
CA GLU A 795 -11.22 16.25 -29.13
C GLU A 795 -10.98 17.61 -28.45
N SER A 796 -11.58 17.84 -27.27
CA SER A 796 -11.32 19.06 -26.48
C SER A 796 -9.89 19.15 -25.97
N ARG A 797 -9.26 18.02 -25.65
CA ARG A 797 -7.84 17.97 -25.27
C ARG A 797 -6.92 18.20 -26.46
N ALA A 798 -7.22 17.60 -27.61
CA ALA A 798 -6.45 17.82 -28.84
C ALA A 798 -6.43 19.31 -29.22
N ARG A 799 -7.58 19.97 -29.23
CA ARG A 799 -7.66 21.42 -29.51
C ARG A 799 -6.90 22.28 -28.50
N ALA A 800 -6.94 21.93 -27.21
CA ALA A 800 -6.18 22.63 -26.18
C ALA A 800 -4.65 22.45 -26.34
N VAL A 801 -4.19 21.32 -26.90
CA VAL A 801 -2.79 21.09 -27.26
C VAL A 801 -2.42 21.86 -28.52
N GLU A 802 -3.27 21.88 -29.56
CA GLU A 802 -3.07 22.69 -30.77
C GLU A 802 -3.00 24.19 -30.45
N GLU A 803 -3.88 24.69 -29.58
CA GLU A 803 -3.90 26.10 -29.14
C GLU A 803 -2.67 26.45 -28.30
N LYS A 804 -2.19 25.55 -27.42
CA LYS A 804 -0.90 25.69 -26.72
C LYS A 804 0.29 25.68 -27.69
N SER A 805 0.29 24.80 -28.69
CA SER A 805 1.34 24.70 -29.71
C SER A 805 1.44 25.99 -30.52
N SER A 806 0.33 26.51 -31.02
CA SER A 806 0.29 27.78 -31.76
C SER A 806 0.71 28.98 -30.89
N GLY A 807 0.36 28.95 -29.59
CA GLY A 807 0.86 29.91 -28.61
C GLY A 807 2.38 29.81 -28.38
N ALA A 808 2.95 28.60 -28.41
CA ALA A 808 4.40 28.38 -28.31
C ALA A 808 5.14 28.83 -29.58
N GLU A 809 4.65 28.49 -30.77
CA GLU A 809 5.16 28.97 -32.06
C GLU A 809 5.17 30.50 -32.14
N THR A 810 4.11 31.15 -31.65
CA THR A 810 4.01 32.62 -31.61
C THR A 810 5.07 33.22 -30.67
N LYS A 811 5.28 32.63 -29.49
CA LYS A 811 6.33 33.05 -28.54
C LYS A 811 7.74 32.82 -29.10
N LEU A 812 7.98 31.69 -29.75
CA LEU A 812 9.26 31.37 -30.39
C LEU A 812 9.60 32.45 -31.43
N ARG A 813 8.67 32.75 -32.32
CA ARG A 813 8.82 33.79 -33.35
C ARG A 813 9.05 35.19 -32.78
N GLU A 814 8.39 35.53 -31.67
CA GLU A 814 8.69 36.78 -30.94
C GLU A 814 10.11 36.79 -30.37
N SER A 815 10.60 35.66 -29.84
CA SER A 815 11.95 35.52 -29.30
C SER A 815 13.02 35.56 -30.40
N GLU A 816 12.78 34.93 -31.55
CA GLU A 816 13.62 35.05 -32.75
C GLU A 816 13.72 36.52 -33.22
N GLU A 817 12.60 37.27 -33.25
CA GLU A 817 12.63 38.68 -33.64
C GLU A 817 13.36 39.56 -32.62
N LYS A 818 13.27 39.23 -31.32
CA LYS A 818 14.04 39.88 -30.24
C LYS A 818 15.54 39.58 -30.38
N LEU A 819 15.91 38.31 -30.62
CA LEU A 819 17.28 37.86 -30.81
C LEU A 819 17.92 38.52 -32.05
N ARG A 820 17.22 38.55 -33.19
CA ARG A 820 17.73 39.20 -34.41
C ARG A 820 17.95 40.71 -34.23
N LYS A 821 17.07 41.39 -33.47
CA LYS A 821 17.27 42.80 -33.07
C LYS A 821 18.46 42.97 -32.13
N LEU A 822 18.67 42.03 -31.20
CA LEU A 822 19.83 42.04 -30.30
C LEU A 822 21.14 41.87 -31.08
N ARG A 823 21.23 40.86 -31.96
CA ARG A 823 22.35 40.66 -32.90
C ARG A 823 22.64 41.93 -33.73
N THR A 824 21.61 42.51 -34.34
CA THR A 824 21.73 43.78 -35.11
C THR A 824 22.30 44.92 -34.25
N ASN A 825 21.86 45.05 -33.00
CA ASN A 825 22.36 46.08 -32.08
C ASN A 825 23.81 45.82 -31.65
N ILE A 826 24.21 44.55 -31.45
CA ILE A 826 25.58 44.17 -31.07
C ILE A 826 26.54 44.49 -32.21
N VAL A 827 26.23 44.12 -33.46
CA VAL A 827 27.04 44.50 -34.65
C VAL A 827 27.21 46.03 -34.72
N ALA A 828 26.11 46.77 -34.54
CA ALA A 828 26.11 48.24 -34.55
C ALA A 828 26.75 48.91 -33.31
N LEU A 829 27.22 48.12 -32.35
CA LEU A 829 28.08 48.54 -31.23
C LEU A 829 29.54 48.15 -31.48
N LEU A 830 29.81 46.91 -31.93
CA LEU A 830 31.15 46.44 -32.29
C LEU A 830 31.80 47.34 -33.36
N GLN A 831 31.05 47.69 -34.41
CA GLN A 831 31.46 48.64 -35.47
C GLN A 831 31.70 50.09 -35.00
N LYS A 832 31.46 50.41 -33.72
CA LYS A 832 31.80 51.71 -33.10
C LYS A 832 32.96 51.62 -32.10
N VAL A 833 33.40 50.41 -31.78
CA VAL A 833 34.51 50.14 -30.86
C VAL A 833 35.75 49.71 -31.65
N GLN A 834 35.57 49.01 -32.77
CA GLN A 834 36.61 48.68 -33.74
C GLN A 834 36.12 49.01 -35.15
N GLU A 835 36.88 49.81 -35.90
CA GLU A 835 36.47 50.34 -37.20
C GLU A 835 36.55 49.30 -38.35
N ASP A 836 37.36 48.24 -38.20
CA ASP A 836 37.67 47.22 -39.22
C ASP A 836 37.07 45.82 -38.90
N ILE A 837 35.82 45.74 -38.40
CA ILE A 837 35.10 44.46 -38.18
C ILE A 837 34.06 44.21 -39.28
N GLU A 838 34.36 43.22 -40.14
CA GLU A 838 33.41 42.58 -41.05
C GLU A 838 32.91 41.26 -40.44
N ILE A 839 31.61 41.18 -40.12
CA ILE A 839 30.91 39.95 -39.73
C ILE A 839 29.81 39.72 -40.77
N SER A 840 29.76 38.55 -41.40
CA SER A 840 28.94 38.30 -42.59
C SER A 840 27.67 37.49 -42.32
N SER A 841 27.59 36.81 -41.16
CA SER A 841 26.48 35.94 -40.77
C SER A 841 26.18 36.00 -39.27
N ASP A 842 24.95 35.61 -38.90
CA ASP A 842 24.53 35.48 -37.50
C ASP A 842 25.36 34.41 -36.75
N ASP A 843 25.80 33.34 -37.43
CA ASP A 843 26.58 32.25 -36.83
C ASP A 843 28.02 32.68 -36.49
N GLU A 844 28.65 33.51 -37.35
CA GLU A 844 29.95 34.15 -37.07
C GLU A 844 29.85 35.14 -35.89
N LEU A 845 28.73 35.86 -35.78
CA LEU A 845 28.50 36.80 -34.68
C LEU A 845 28.38 36.08 -33.34
N ASP A 846 27.57 35.02 -33.28
CA ASP A 846 27.34 34.26 -32.05
C ASP A 846 28.63 33.57 -31.59
N ALA A 847 29.40 32.97 -32.51
CA ALA A 847 30.70 32.37 -32.20
C ALA A 847 31.74 33.41 -31.71
N TYR A 848 31.71 34.64 -32.24
CA TYR A 848 32.56 35.73 -31.76
C TYR A 848 32.16 36.24 -30.36
N ILE A 849 30.86 36.25 -30.05
CA ILE A 849 30.35 36.55 -28.71
C ILE A 849 30.75 35.45 -27.72
N GLU A 850 30.65 34.18 -28.10
CA GLU A 850 31.05 33.03 -27.28
C GLU A 850 32.56 33.03 -26.99
N ASP A 851 33.39 33.33 -27.98
CA ASP A 851 34.85 33.48 -27.83
C ASP A 851 35.24 34.65 -26.91
N LEU A 852 34.50 35.78 -26.96
CA LEU A 852 34.66 36.90 -26.03
C LEU A 852 34.27 36.53 -24.59
N VAL A 853 33.08 35.92 -24.42
CA VAL A 853 32.54 35.56 -23.10
C VAL A 853 33.38 34.48 -22.42
N THR A 854 33.94 33.54 -23.18
CA THR A 854 34.81 32.47 -22.63
C THR A 854 36.24 32.93 -22.34
N LYS A 855 36.73 34.01 -22.98
CA LYS A 855 38.07 34.59 -22.71
C LYS A 855 38.10 35.62 -21.59
N GLY A 856 37.02 36.36 -21.37
CA GLY A 856 36.83 37.19 -20.17
C GLY A 856 37.75 38.42 -20.06
N GLU A 857 37.93 39.16 -21.17
CA GLU A 857 38.56 40.51 -21.19
C GLU A 857 37.52 41.64 -21.10
#